data_AF-A0AAV6GS70-F1
#
_entry.id   AF-A0AAV6GS70-F1
#
_cell.length_a   1.000
_cell.length_b   1.000
_cell.length_c   1.000
_cell.angle_alpha   90.00
_cell.angle_beta   90.00
_cell.angle_gamma   90.00
#
_symmetry.space_group_name_H-M   'P 1'
#
loop_
_entity.id
_entity.type
_entity.pdbx_description
1 polymer ?
#
loop_
_entity_poly.entity_id
_entity_poly.type
_entity_poly.pdbx_seq_one_letter_code
_entity_poly.pdbx_strand_id
1 'polypeptide(L)'
;MTKGIAGIGKTVSVQKFILDWADGKANQEVHLLLLLPLRELNLLKNNISLHNLLLKFYPELKPLRETLYGDLQVVFILDGMDESTLPLNFQSDFVSDVTETTTLDVLVTNLIKGNLLRSACIWMTSRPAAAGQIPSEYVDRITEVHGFKKEQREEYFMKRIDDQDRAQQIFSHIKTKQSIYIMCHIPVFCYIAATVLLEMLGEYDSAEIPSTLTEMYIYFLIIQLDKKKRKYDGVKPDKRNILEANRVFLYLLLKKAVEKSLQSKNGHWDLFLRFLLGISLESSQKLLEGLLTRPLSENRKENLKSLELIIKHLKGVGGKNISPDQFINLINCLSEMKDRSLQNDLQSFIYEKQQEAELSPAHCSALADALLKSEDVLDEFDIGKYNTTEDGEQRLVPVVKWCRKARLTCCNLNEQSCEIVASVLQSASSYLKELYLDSSTMPDSGLKAVCGSLTNSNCMLERLSLAGCSRTENNMFENLGSSLQSMRDSRLVDLDLSCCSCNVKAMRDLTASLMNPHCKVKRLSLRKCSLSSSHCEDLASILCSSTSSLKELDLRENDLQDSGVELLSSGLQNSQCTLEILRLSASKLTLASWRCLTSVFHGELDLSESRLLMSELEQLSAAMRSQDCRVNTLRLKQCFLKNNYCEVLASVLSSDGSHLKELDLSDNDLQDSGVELLSSGLQSPQCTLEILRLSFCGVTENGCEFLASALSANPSYLRELDLSYNHPGETGVKLLTERKDDQDCKLDTFIVDHDAECWLKSGLKKYACELTLDPNTAHRDISLSKDHQKLTVSEQNYPDHPDRFRKYEQVLCREGLTGRCYWEAEWDTAMMYVGAAYRKQGIKERDCRLGFNDTSWGLLCQYSSNSLYRHSYTASHDRKASPKVSLTFDCNRVGVFLDWPAGTLSFYSVSSDTLTHLHTFHHKFTEPLCPGYSREDGHHEQRGSTVYGLWDHEAETEDELSFKEEDFMTILCMEDQGETRWWWACCDKDKEGYIPLNLLGVSLWAAVAYWLVLRTCNRRLAGSKPDQ
;
A
#
# COMPACT_ATOMS: atom_id res chain seq x y z
N MET A 1 -1.08 -5.79 40.99
CA MET A 1 -0.18 -6.43 39.99
C MET A 1 0.55 -5.37 39.18
N THR A 2 1.86 -5.55 38.97
CA THR A 2 2.69 -4.66 38.14
C THR A 2 3.19 -5.38 36.90
N LYS A 3 2.93 -4.81 35.73
CA LYS A 3 3.30 -5.32 34.40
C LYS A 3 4.41 -4.47 33.79
N GLY A 4 5.18 -5.07 32.89
CA GLY A 4 6.16 -4.37 32.09
C GLY A 4 7.10 -5.33 31.37
N ILE A 5 7.75 -4.85 30.31
CA ILE A 5 8.67 -5.64 29.48
C ILE A 5 9.91 -6.12 30.27
N ALA A 6 10.67 -7.05 29.70
CA ALA A 6 11.89 -7.56 30.33
C ALA A 6 12.92 -6.44 30.53
N GLY A 7 13.61 -6.43 31.68
CA GLY A 7 14.64 -5.44 31.98
C GLY A 7 14.14 -4.01 32.29
N ILE A 8 12.82 -3.76 32.28
CA ILE A 8 12.25 -2.42 32.51
C ILE A 8 12.39 -1.91 33.95
N GLY A 9 12.81 -2.77 34.89
CA GLY A 9 13.05 -2.40 36.29
C GLY A 9 12.04 -2.91 37.32
N LYS A 10 11.12 -3.82 36.98
CA LYS A 10 10.10 -4.35 37.92
C LYS A 10 10.68 -4.84 39.25
N THR A 11 11.65 -5.76 39.21
CA THR A 11 12.34 -6.29 40.40
C THR A 11 13.10 -5.19 41.15
N VAL A 12 13.69 -4.22 40.44
CA VAL A 12 14.38 -3.08 41.07
C VAL A 12 13.39 -2.18 41.81
N SER A 13 12.20 -1.96 41.27
CA SER A 13 11.12 -1.23 41.96
C SER A 13 10.66 -1.96 43.23
N VAL A 14 10.55 -3.29 43.17
CA VAL A 14 10.28 -4.11 44.36
C VAL A 14 11.40 -3.93 45.39
N GLN A 15 12.66 -4.11 45.00
CA GLN A 15 13.80 -3.94 45.91
C GLN A 15 13.86 -2.53 46.52
N LYS A 16 13.56 -1.50 45.73
CA LYS A 16 13.50 -0.11 46.20
C LYS A 16 12.39 0.11 47.21
N PHE A 17 11.22 -0.48 46.99
CA PHE A 17 10.10 -0.43 47.94
C PHE A 17 10.46 -1.12 49.28
N ILE A 18 11.12 -2.27 49.22
CA ILE A 18 11.60 -2.99 50.41
C ILE A 18 12.63 -2.15 51.17
N LEU A 19 13.58 -1.55 50.45
CA LEU A 19 14.60 -0.70 51.04
C LEU A 19 13.99 0.54 51.71
N ASP A 20 13.03 1.21 51.08
CA ASP A 20 12.38 2.38 51.67
C ASP A 20 11.53 2.05 52.89
N TRP A 21 10.92 0.86 52.91
CA TRP A 21 10.23 0.35 54.09
C TRP A 21 11.21 0.03 55.23
N ALA A 22 12.31 -0.69 54.93
CA ALA A 22 13.34 -1.06 55.91
C ALA A 22 14.08 0.16 56.49
N ASP A 23 14.29 1.21 55.68
CA ASP A 23 14.92 2.47 56.10
C ASP A 23 13.95 3.41 56.86
N GLY A 24 12.67 3.04 57.03
CA GLY A 24 11.68 3.87 57.70
C GLY A 24 11.17 5.06 56.86
N LYS A 25 11.45 5.11 55.56
CA LYS A 25 11.15 6.25 54.68
C LYS A 25 9.71 6.25 54.16
N ALA A 26 9.11 5.08 53.97
CA ALA A 26 7.75 4.94 53.43
C ALA A 26 7.05 3.67 53.92
N ASN A 27 5.71 3.62 53.80
CA ASN A 27 4.84 2.46 54.03
C ASN A 27 4.92 1.81 55.43
N GLN A 28 5.08 2.63 56.48
CA GLN A 28 5.23 2.15 57.87
C GLN A 28 3.93 1.58 58.47
N GLU A 29 2.81 1.71 57.76
CA GLU A 29 1.55 1.02 58.05
C GLU A 29 1.61 -0.49 57.78
N VAL A 30 2.61 -0.96 57.03
CA VAL A 30 2.87 -2.37 56.77
C VAL A 30 3.75 -2.93 57.89
N HIS A 31 3.21 -3.89 58.65
CA HIS A 31 3.91 -4.49 59.78
C HIS A 31 4.89 -5.59 59.35
N LEU A 32 4.59 -6.30 58.27
CA LEU A 32 5.42 -7.39 57.76
C LEU A 32 5.43 -7.40 56.23
N LEU A 33 6.63 -7.45 55.65
CA LEU A 33 6.84 -7.49 54.22
C LEU A 33 7.62 -8.75 53.85
N LEU A 34 7.03 -9.59 52.98
CA LEU A 34 7.54 -10.91 52.64
C LEU A 34 7.75 -11.03 51.13
N LEU A 35 9.00 -11.03 50.67
CA LEU A 35 9.36 -11.28 49.28
C LEU A 35 9.47 -12.79 49.02
N LEU A 36 8.76 -13.28 48.00
CA LEU A 36 8.79 -14.65 47.54
C LEU A 36 9.10 -14.69 46.03
N PRO A 37 10.37 -14.91 45.65
CA PRO A 37 10.74 -15.08 44.25
C PRO A 37 10.19 -16.39 43.69
N LEU A 38 9.35 -16.32 42.65
CA LEU A 38 8.67 -17.51 42.11
C LEU A 38 9.64 -18.51 41.48
N ARG A 39 10.75 -18.02 40.94
CA ARG A 39 11.86 -18.87 40.47
C ARG A 39 12.40 -19.79 41.57
N GLU A 40 12.51 -19.30 42.80
CA GLU A 40 13.01 -20.09 43.93
C GLU A 40 11.94 -21.03 44.47
N LEU A 41 10.67 -20.61 44.41
CA LEU A 41 9.52 -21.46 44.75
C LEU A 41 9.44 -22.70 43.85
N ASN A 42 9.73 -22.57 42.55
CA ASN A 42 9.76 -23.72 41.62
C ASN A 42 10.74 -24.84 42.02
N LEU A 43 11.74 -24.56 42.87
CA LEU A 43 12.71 -25.56 43.33
C LEU A 43 12.17 -26.44 44.47
N LEU A 44 11.01 -26.09 45.04
CA LEU A 44 10.37 -26.81 46.12
C LEU A 44 9.42 -27.88 45.56
N LYS A 45 9.65 -29.15 45.90
CA LYS A 45 8.89 -30.30 45.37
C LYS A 45 7.99 -31.01 46.40
N ASN A 46 8.00 -30.57 47.65
CA ASN A 46 7.30 -31.25 48.75
C ASN A 46 6.07 -30.47 49.18
N ASN A 47 5.07 -31.18 49.72
CA ASN A 47 3.92 -30.55 50.38
C ASN A 47 4.41 -29.72 51.57
N ILE A 48 3.94 -28.49 51.66
CA ILE A 48 4.38 -27.51 52.65
C ILE A 48 3.21 -26.62 53.06
N SER A 49 3.14 -26.24 54.33
CA SER A 49 2.18 -25.26 54.82
C SER A 49 2.70 -23.83 54.65
N LEU A 50 1.82 -22.83 54.68
CA LEU A 50 2.23 -21.43 54.54
C LEU A 50 3.24 -21.02 55.62
N HIS A 51 3.01 -21.43 56.87
CA HIS A 51 3.92 -21.13 57.97
C HIS A 51 5.32 -21.75 57.75
N ASN A 52 5.39 -23.02 57.34
CA ASN A 52 6.67 -23.69 57.08
C ASN A 52 7.39 -23.14 55.85
N LEU A 53 6.65 -22.69 54.83
CA LEU A 53 7.22 -22.01 53.67
C LEU A 53 7.88 -20.70 54.11
N LEU A 54 7.20 -19.91 54.95
CA LEU A 54 7.75 -18.65 55.45
C LEU A 54 8.98 -18.85 56.34
N LEU A 55 9.00 -19.85 57.21
CA LEU A 55 10.18 -20.17 58.02
C LEU A 55 11.39 -20.61 57.18
N LYS A 56 11.16 -21.13 55.97
CA LYS A 56 12.24 -21.51 55.05
C LYS A 56 12.93 -20.31 54.40
N PHE A 57 12.16 -19.28 54.05
CA PHE A 57 12.70 -18.03 53.49
C PHE A 57 13.17 -17.06 54.58
N TYR A 58 12.48 -17.05 55.73
CA TYR A 58 12.69 -16.14 56.85
C TYR A 58 12.75 -16.91 58.18
N PRO A 59 13.89 -17.56 58.52
CA PRO A 59 14.04 -18.31 59.76
C PRO A 59 13.85 -17.47 61.04
N GLU A 60 13.92 -16.15 60.92
CA GLU A 60 13.72 -15.17 62.00
C GLU A 60 12.27 -15.13 62.50
N LEU A 61 11.31 -15.63 61.70
CA LEU A 61 9.88 -15.65 62.07
C LEU A 61 9.51 -16.79 63.03
N LYS A 62 10.46 -17.64 63.44
CA LYS A 62 10.24 -18.75 64.41
C LYS A 62 9.53 -18.36 65.72
N PRO A 63 9.71 -17.15 66.31
CA PRO A 63 9.03 -16.77 67.55
C PRO A 63 7.55 -16.39 67.40
N LEU A 64 7.07 -16.15 66.17
CA LEU A 64 5.69 -15.71 65.92
C LEU A 64 4.73 -16.91 66.06
N ARG A 65 3.75 -16.79 66.96
CA ARG A 65 2.62 -17.72 67.03
C ARG A 65 1.72 -17.58 65.81
N GLU A 66 1.19 -18.70 65.33
CA GLU A 66 0.35 -18.83 64.13
C GLU A 66 -0.91 -17.94 64.16
N THR A 67 -1.40 -17.60 65.35
CA THR A 67 -2.57 -16.72 65.56
C THR A 67 -2.30 -15.23 65.29
N LEU A 68 -1.03 -14.80 65.18
CA LEU A 68 -0.65 -13.38 65.05
C LEU A 68 -0.69 -12.87 63.61
N TYR A 69 -0.72 -13.75 62.59
CA TYR A 69 -0.77 -13.32 61.19
C TYR A 69 -2.10 -12.61 60.85
N GLY A 70 -3.17 -12.87 61.60
CA GLY A 70 -4.47 -12.22 61.41
C GLY A 70 -4.57 -10.77 61.91
N ASP A 71 -3.72 -10.41 62.87
CA ASP A 71 -3.70 -9.07 63.50
C ASP A 71 -2.67 -8.11 62.86
N LEU A 72 -1.85 -8.62 61.94
CA LEU A 72 -0.78 -7.87 61.28
C LEU A 72 -1.18 -7.46 59.87
N GLN A 73 -0.80 -6.24 59.48
CA GLN A 73 -0.86 -5.82 58.08
C GLN A 73 0.32 -6.41 57.31
N VAL A 74 0.10 -7.54 56.64
CA VAL A 74 1.12 -8.29 55.90
C VAL A 74 1.05 -7.96 54.40
N VAL A 75 2.21 -7.74 53.78
CA VAL A 75 2.35 -7.61 52.32
C VAL A 75 3.20 -8.76 51.77
N PHE A 76 2.63 -9.56 50.89
CA PHE A 76 3.35 -10.57 50.12
C PHE A 76 3.76 -10.00 48.76
N ILE A 77 5.04 -10.13 48.42
CA ILE A 77 5.55 -9.77 47.10
C ILE A 77 5.90 -11.04 46.33
N LEU A 78 5.12 -11.34 45.29
CA LEU A 78 5.36 -12.45 44.38
C LEU A 78 6.12 -11.92 43.14
N ASP A 79 7.45 -12.07 43.15
CA ASP A 79 8.31 -11.52 42.10
C ASP A 79 8.55 -12.57 40.99
N GLY A 80 8.28 -12.17 39.74
CA GLY A 80 8.57 -12.96 38.55
C GLY A 80 7.51 -14.01 38.19
N MET A 81 6.24 -13.60 38.05
CA MET A 81 5.16 -14.51 37.62
C MET A 81 5.41 -15.18 36.27
N ASP A 82 6.11 -14.52 35.36
CA ASP A 82 6.55 -15.10 34.09
C ASP A 82 7.56 -16.24 34.22
N GLU A 83 8.20 -16.38 35.39
CA GLU A 83 9.14 -17.44 35.71
C GLU A 83 8.48 -18.59 36.48
N SER A 84 7.20 -18.49 36.85
CA SER A 84 6.48 -19.54 37.58
C SER A 84 6.17 -20.73 36.66
N THR A 85 6.49 -21.94 37.12
CA THR A 85 6.06 -23.20 36.46
C THR A 85 4.89 -23.87 37.19
N LEU A 86 4.33 -23.21 38.21
CA LEU A 86 3.26 -23.76 39.02
C LEU A 86 1.93 -23.75 38.24
N PRO A 87 1.20 -24.87 38.18
CA PRO A 87 -0.12 -24.92 37.54
C PRO A 87 -1.17 -24.27 38.45
N LEU A 88 -1.31 -22.94 38.37
CA LEU A 88 -2.27 -22.18 39.18
C LEU A 88 -3.71 -22.47 38.75
N ASN A 89 -4.40 -23.33 39.50
CA ASN A 89 -5.79 -23.71 39.24
C ASN A 89 -6.76 -22.96 40.17
N PHE A 90 -7.41 -21.92 39.67
CA PHE A 90 -8.36 -21.13 40.45
C PHE A 90 -9.70 -21.86 40.74
N GLN A 91 -9.90 -23.08 40.25
CA GLN A 91 -11.04 -23.95 40.57
C GLN A 91 -10.73 -25.04 41.62
N SER A 92 -9.50 -25.09 42.15
CA SER A 92 -9.04 -26.14 43.08
C SER A 92 -9.50 -25.98 44.54
N ASP A 93 -9.13 -26.97 45.36
CA ASP A 93 -9.43 -27.13 46.78
C ASP A 93 -9.22 -25.88 47.65
N PHE A 94 -10.13 -25.69 48.61
CA PHE A 94 -10.17 -24.57 49.56
C PHE A 94 -9.27 -24.85 50.76
N VAL A 95 -8.27 -24.00 50.98
CA VAL A 95 -7.36 -24.08 52.13
C VAL A 95 -7.45 -22.77 52.91
N SER A 96 -7.83 -22.84 54.18
CA SER A 96 -7.98 -21.66 55.05
C SER A 96 -7.03 -21.64 56.25
N ASP A 97 -6.38 -22.76 56.56
CA ASP A 97 -5.45 -22.85 57.68
C ASP A 97 -3.99 -22.71 57.20
N VAL A 98 -3.24 -21.80 57.83
CA VAL A 98 -1.82 -21.53 57.53
C VAL A 98 -0.89 -22.69 57.90
N THR A 99 -1.37 -23.65 58.69
CA THR A 99 -0.64 -24.85 59.13
C THR A 99 -0.91 -26.08 58.26
N GLU A 100 -1.96 -26.05 57.43
CA GLU A 100 -2.34 -27.16 56.56
C GLU A 100 -1.30 -27.39 55.46
N THR A 101 -0.80 -28.62 55.34
CA THR A 101 0.22 -28.98 54.34
C THR A 101 -0.42 -29.31 53.00
N THR A 102 -0.12 -28.51 51.98
CA THR A 102 -0.66 -28.69 50.62
C THR A 102 0.43 -28.54 49.57
N THR A 103 0.10 -28.72 48.29
CA THR A 103 1.04 -28.46 47.19
C THR A 103 1.24 -26.96 47.01
N LEU A 104 2.41 -26.57 46.49
CA LEU A 104 2.81 -25.17 46.38
C LEU A 104 1.89 -24.36 45.45
N ASP A 105 1.38 -24.97 44.38
CA ASP A 105 0.40 -24.36 43.46
C ASP A 105 -0.94 -24.08 44.15
N VAL A 106 -1.45 -25.00 44.97
CA VAL A 106 -2.69 -24.83 45.76
C VAL A 106 -2.48 -23.75 46.83
N LEU A 107 -1.31 -23.72 47.46
CA LEU A 107 -0.96 -22.74 48.49
C LEU A 107 -0.89 -21.31 47.93
N VAL A 108 -0.17 -21.10 46.82
CA VAL A 108 -0.06 -19.80 46.15
C VAL A 108 -1.42 -19.35 45.62
N THR A 109 -2.22 -20.27 45.07
CA THR A 109 -3.56 -19.96 44.58
C THR A 109 -4.51 -19.53 45.71
N ASN A 110 -4.51 -20.25 46.84
CA ASN A 110 -5.34 -19.89 48.00
C ASN A 110 -4.86 -18.62 48.72
N LEU A 111 -3.57 -18.28 48.62
CA LEU A 111 -3.05 -16.98 49.05
C LEU A 111 -3.62 -15.87 48.18
N ILE A 112 -3.56 -16.01 46.85
CA ILE A 112 -4.10 -15.03 45.88
C ILE A 112 -5.62 -14.86 46.01
N LYS A 113 -6.37 -15.96 46.25
CA LYS A 113 -7.81 -15.93 46.50
C LYS A 113 -8.19 -15.23 47.82
N GLY A 114 -7.24 -15.00 48.73
CA GLY A 114 -7.48 -14.47 50.06
C GLY A 114 -8.06 -15.49 51.06
N ASN A 115 -7.99 -16.80 50.76
CA ASN A 115 -8.54 -17.84 51.64
C ASN A 115 -7.68 -18.09 52.88
N LEU A 116 -6.35 -17.99 52.75
CA LEU A 116 -5.38 -18.23 53.83
C LEU A 116 -5.23 -17.03 54.78
N LEU A 117 -5.08 -15.82 54.23
CA LEU A 117 -4.86 -14.58 54.99
C LEU A 117 -5.67 -13.44 54.36
N ARG A 118 -6.92 -13.29 54.81
CA ARG A 118 -7.88 -12.33 54.23
C ARG A 118 -7.44 -10.87 54.28
N SER A 119 -6.66 -10.49 55.29
CA SER A 119 -6.18 -9.11 55.49
C SER A 119 -4.85 -8.81 54.79
N ALA A 120 -4.22 -9.81 54.14
CA ALA A 120 -2.92 -9.63 53.52
C ALA A 120 -3.04 -8.97 52.14
N CYS A 121 -2.15 -8.02 51.85
CA CYS A 121 -2.03 -7.43 50.52
C CYS A 121 -1.01 -8.20 49.68
N ILE A 122 -1.29 -8.38 48.39
CA ILE A 122 -0.40 -9.12 47.48
C ILE A 122 0.06 -8.22 46.34
N TRP A 123 1.37 -8.08 46.20
CA TRP A 123 2.00 -7.40 45.08
C TRP A 123 2.71 -8.38 44.17
N MET A 124 2.17 -8.57 42.96
CA MET A 124 2.72 -9.46 41.95
C MET A 124 3.44 -8.67 40.86
N THR A 125 4.63 -9.11 40.43
CA THR A 125 5.29 -8.59 39.23
C THR A 125 5.22 -9.62 38.09
N SER A 126 4.98 -9.15 36.85
CA SER A 126 4.87 -10.04 35.70
C SER A 126 5.22 -9.35 34.38
N ARG A 127 5.54 -10.14 33.35
CA ARG A 127 5.46 -9.67 31.95
C ARG A 127 3.99 -9.65 31.50
N PRO A 128 3.59 -8.73 30.59
CA PRO A 128 2.20 -8.64 30.12
C PRO A 128 1.61 -9.98 29.68
N ALA A 129 2.42 -10.79 28.98
CA ALA A 129 2.01 -12.08 28.45
C ALA A 129 1.76 -13.18 29.50
N ALA A 130 2.40 -13.13 30.67
CA ALA A 130 2.17 -14.07 31.77
C ALA A 130 1.13 -13.56 32.77
N ALA A 131 0.76 -12.28 32.71
CA ALA A 131 -0.23 -11.70 33.61
C ALA A 131 -1.64 -12.29 33.43
N GLY A 132 -1.96 -12.80 32.23
CA GLY A 132 -3.24 -13.46 31.95
C GLY A 132 -3.45 -14.80 32.65
N GLN A 133 -2.43 -15.34 33.31
CA GLN A 133 -2.57 -16.55 34.15
C GLN A 133 -3.40 -16.31 35.41
N ILE A 134 -3.55 -15.04 35.82
CA ILE A 134 -4.34 -14.66 37.00
C ILE A 134 -5.66 -14.07 36.52
N PRO A 135 -6.81 -14.64 36.92
CA PRO A 135 -8.12 -14.08 36.60
C PRO A 135 -8.24 -12.63 37.11
N SER A 136 -8.86 -11.76 36.31
CA SER A 136 -8.98 -10.32 36.64
C SER A 136 -9.80 -10.05 37.90
N GLU A 137 -10.68 -10.97 38.30
CA GLU A 137 -11.47 -10.91 39.53
C GLU A 137 -10.62 -10.95 40.81
N TYR A 138 -9.38 -11.44 40.75
CA TYR A 138 -8.44 -11.48 41.87
C TYR A 138 -7.39 -10.36 41.82
N VAL A 139 -7.57 -9.35 40.97
CA VAL A 139 -6.59 -8.26 40.77
C VAL A 139 -7.26 -6.91 40.97
N ASP A 140 -7.06 -6.30 42.14
CA ASP A 140 -7.64 -4.99 42.47
C ASP A 140 -7.05 -3.83 41.67
N ARG A 141 -5.75 -3.94 41.31
CA ARG A 141 -5.01 -2.87 40.64
C ARG A 141 -3.96 -3.41 39.70
N ILE A 142 -3.91 -2.84 38.49
CA ILE A 142 -2.85 -3.09 37.51
C ILE A 142 -2.04 -1.81 37.34
N THR A 143 -0.71 -1.91 37.48
CA THR A 143 0.23 -0.83 37.19
C THR A 143 1.21 -1.25 36.11
N GLU A 144 1.64 -0.33 35.26
CA GLU A 144 2.57 -0.62 34.16
C GLU A 144 3.83 0.24 34.25
N VAL A 145 4.99 -0.41 34.18
CA VAL A 145 6.30 0.25 34.22
C VAL A 145 6.72 0.60 32.80
N HIS A 146 6.87 1.89 32.54
CA HIS A 146 7.17 2.46 31.23
C HIS A 146 8.65 2.86 31.05
N GLY A 147 9.58 2.48 31.94
CA GLY A 147 11.01 2.80 31.76
C GLY A 147 11.37 4.29 31.88
N PHE A 148 12.49 4.68 31.26
CA PHE A 148 13.07 6.03 31.37
C PHE A 148 12.55 7.01 30.30
N LYS A 149 12.11 8.19 30.76
CA LYS A 149 11.87 9.37 29.92
C LYS A 149 13.18 9.93 29.37
N LYS A 150 13.11 10.81 28.36
CA LYS A 150 14.30 11.32 27.65
C LYS A 150 15.31 11.96 28.60
N GLU A 151 14.82 12.70 29.59
CA GLU A 151 15.62 13.42 30.59
C GLU A 151 16.29 12.44 31.57
N GLN A 152 15.55 11.40 31.99
CA GLN A 152 16.02 10.38 32.93
C GLN A 152 17.11 9.48 32.33
N ARG A 153 17.17 9.37 30.99
CA ARG A 153 18.24 8.63 30.30
C ARG A 153 19.58 9.30 30.55
N GLU A 154 19.67 10.61 30.32
CA GLU A 154 20.89 11.40 30.55
C GLU A 154 21.29 11.33 32.02
N GLU A 155 20.33 11.57 32.92
CA GLU A 155 20.52 11.51 34.36
C GLU A 155 21.11 10.17 34.82
N TYR A 156 20.65 9.05 34.25
CA TYR A 156 21.20 7.73 34.58
C TYR A 156 22.70 7.64 34.29
N PHE A 157 23.15 8.04 33.10
CA PHE A 157 24.58 7.98 32.74
C PHE A 157 25.40 8.93 33.60
N MET A 158 24.90 10.14 33.85
CA MET A 158 25.57 11.14 34.69
C MET A 158 25.70 10.71 36.16
N LYS A 159 24.75 9.92 36.68
CA LYS A 159 24.82 9.36 38.04
C LYS A 159 25.66 8.09 38.13
N ARG A 160 25.75 7.32 37.05
CA ARG A 160 26.39 6.00 37.04
C ARG A 160 27.90 6.06 36.83
N ILE A 161 28.36 7.11 36.15
CA ILE A 161 29.74 7.33 35.74
C ILE A 161 30.27 8.50 36.57
N ASP A 162 31.33 8.26 37.35
CA ASP A 162 31.87 9.28 38.26
C ASP A 162 32.48 10.47 37.49
N ASP A 163 33.11 10.21 36.34
CA ASP A 163 33.68 11.22 35.44
C ASP A 163 32.59 11.83 34.53
N GLN A 164 32.26 13.10 34.81
CA GLN A 164 31.18 13.82 34.14
C GLN A 164 31.47 14.09 32.65
N ASP A 165 32.73 14.33 32.28
CA ASP A 165 33.10 14.61 30.88
C ASP A 165 33.00 13.32 30.05
N ARG A 166 33.44 12.18 30.62
CA ARG A 166 33.26 10.86 29.99
C ARG A 166 31.80 10.46 29.90
N ALA A 167 30.99 10.75 30.92
CA ALA A 167 29.56 10.50 30.91
C ALA A 167 28.87 11.26 29.76
N GLN A 168 29.20 12.54 29.60
CA GLN A 168 28.67 13.39 28.52
C GLN A 168 29.13 12.91 27.14
N GLN A 169 30.40 12.52 27.01
CA GLN A 169 30.94 11.96 25.77
C GLN A 169 30.22 10.66 25.37
N ILE A 170 30.07 9.71 26.30
CA ILE A 170 29.34 8.45 26.07
C ILE A 170 27.89 8.73 25.67
N PHE A 171 27.21 9.64 26.38
CA PHE A 171 25.81 9.94 26.11
C PHE A 171 25.62 10.67 24.77
N SER A 172 26.54 11.56 24.39
CA SER A 172 26.54 12.20 23.07
C SER A 172 26.69 11.17 21.95
N HIS A 173 27.56 10.17 22.12
CA HIS A 173 27.73 9.09 21.16
C HIS A 173 26.48 8.22 21.05
N ILE A 174 25.83 7.90 22.18
CA ILE A 174 24.53 7.20 22.17
C ILE A 174 23.48 8.01 21.39
N LYS A 175 23.42 9.34 21.53
CA LYS A 175 22.51 10.20 20.77
C LYS A 175 22.75 10.13 19.26
N THR A 176 23.99 9.94 18.81
CA THR A 176 24.30 9.81 17.36
C THR A 176 23.79 8.51 16.75
N LYS A 177 23.54 7.47 17.56
CA LYS A 177 23.06 6.16 17.11
C LYS A 177 21.64 5.92 17.61
N GLN A 178 20.66 6.24 16.77
CA GLN A 178 19.23 6.23 17.11
C GLN A 178 18.74 4.88 17.67
N SER A 179 19.26 3.75 17.17
CA SER A 179 18.93 2.41 17.68
C SER A 179 19.26 2.26 19.17
N ILE A 180 20.47 2.63 19.59
CA ILE A 180 20.94 2.55 20.98
C ILE A 180 20.20 3.56 21.85
N TYR A 181 19.98 4.78 21.34
CA TYR A 181 19.27 5.83 22.07
C TYR A 181 17.82 5.47 22.39
N ILE A 182 17.11 4.82 21.47
CA ILE A 182 15.75 4.31 21.69
C ILE A 182 15.77 3.19 22.74
N MET A 183 16.72 2.26 22.65
CA MET A 183 16.83 1.14 23.60
C MET A 183 17.11 1.60 25.03
N CYS A 184 17.84 2.70 25.22
CA CYS A 184 18.09 3.31 26.54
C CYS A 184 16.81 3.78 27.27
N HIS A 185 15.64 3.68 26.63
CA HIS A 185 14.36 3.72 27.35
C HIS A 185 14.24 2.62 28.42
N ILE A 186 14.85 1.45 28.20
CA ILE A 186 14.81 0.31 29.11
C ILE A 186 16.07 0.34 29.99
N PRO A 187 15.94 0.46 31.33
CA PRO A 187 17.08 0.67 32.23
C PRO A 187 18.21 -0.36 32.13
N VAL A 188 17.91 -1.64 31.86
CA VAL A 188 18.94 -2.67 31.66
C VAL A 188 19.86 -2.34 30.47
N PHE A 189 19.34 -1.71 29.42
CA PHE A 189 20.15 -1.30 28.27
C PHE A 189 21.04 -0.11 28.59
N CYS A 190 20.60 0.83 29.44
CA CYS A 190 21.48 1.87 29.94
C CYS A 190 22.66 1.27 30.71
N TYR A 191 22.40 0.26 31.55
CA TYR A 191 23.45 -0.45 32.29
C TYR A 191 24.44 -1.16 31.36
N ILE A 192 23.95 -1.89 30.36
CA ILE A 192 24.78 -2.61 29.39
C ILE A 192 25.59 -1.61 28.56
N ALA A 193 24.95 -0.59 27.99
CA ALA A 193 25.60 0.43 27.18
C ALA A 193 26.65 1.20 27.98
N ALA A 194 26.35 1.60 29.22
CA ALA A 194 27.33 2.24 30.09
C ALA A 194 28.52 1.32 30.32
N THR A 195 28.29 0.04 30.68
CA THR A 195 29.37 -0.92 30.97
C THR A 195 30.25 -1.18 29.76
N VAL A 196 29.66 -1.36 28.58
CA VAL A 196 30.39 -1.65 27.33
C VAL A 196 31.17 -0.42 26.87
N LEU A 197 30.51 0.73 26.78
CA LEU A 197 31.14 1.96 26.26
C LEU A 197 32.21 2.49 27.20
N LEU A 198 32.04 2.37 28.53
CA LEU A 198 33.08 2.75 29.50
C LEU A 198 34.36 1.91 29.34
N GLU A 199 34.22 0.61 29.09
CA GLU A 199 35.38 -0.27 28.92
C GLU A 199 36.05 -0.08 27.55
N MET A 200 35.25 0.06 26.48
CA MET A 200 35.77 0.23 25.11
C MET A 200 36.47 1.57 24.89
N LEU A 201 35.89 2.67 25.40
CA LEU A 201 36.48 4.02 25.32
C LEU A 201 37.63 4.23 26.32
N GLY A 202 37.90 3.26 27.19
CA GLY A 202 39.00 3.30 28.16
C GLY A 202 40.33 2.75 27.65
N GLU A 203 40.32 1.87 26.64
CA GLU A 203 41.53 1.14 26.20
C GLU A 203 41.92 1.30 24.71
N TYR A 204 41.03 1.70 23.79
CA TYR A 204 41.36 1.81 22.36
C TYR A 204 40.63 2.96 21.64
N ASP A 205 41.37 4.01 21.26
CA ASP A 205 40.89 5.19 20.51
C ASP A 205 40.46 4.91 19.05
N SER A 206 40.25 3.66 18.63
CA SER A 206 39.89 3.35 17.23
C SER A 206 39.05 2.09 16.98
N ALA A 207 38.48 1.45 18.01
CA ALA A 207 37.61 0.29 17.79
C ALA A 207 36.19 0.73 17.34
N GLU A 208 35.66 0.11 16.27
CA GLU A 208 34.27 0.30 15.84
C GLU A 208 33.30 0.02 16.99
N ILE A 209 32.55 1.05 17.37
CA ILE A 209 31.57 0.98 18.45
C ILE A 209 30.41 0.07 18.03
N PRO A 210 29.91 -0.81 18.92
CA PRO A 210 28.76 -1.67 18.65
C PRO A 210 27.55 -0.87 18.15
N SER A 211 26.99 -1.29 17.04
CA SER A 211 25.88 -0.63 16.34
C SER A 211 24.56 -1.40 16.48
N THR A 212 24.64 -2.69 16.84
CA THR A 212 23.46 -3.56 17.05
C THR A 212 23.32 -4.01 18.50
N LEU A 213 22.11 -4.49 18.84
CA LEU A 213 21.81 -5.05 20.16
C LEU A 213 22.71 -6.26 20.45
N THR A 214 22.88 -7.14 19.47
CA THR A 214 23.66 -8.35 19.63
C THR A 214 25.14 -8.06 19.85
N GLU A 215 25.71 -7.12 19.09
CA GLU A 215 27.09 -6.65 19.31
C GLU A 215 27.26 -6.13 20.76
N MET A 216 26.34 -5.28 21.25
CA MET A 216 26.36 -4.77 22.63
C MET A 216 26.38 -5.90 23.69
N TYR A 217 25.58 -6.96 23.50
CA TYR A 217 25.59 -8.10 24.43
C TYR A 217 26.83 -8.97 24.31
N ILE A 218 27.39 -9.15 23.11
CA ILE A 218 28.62 -9.89 22.90
C ILE A 218 29.77 -9.20 23.64
N TYR A 219 29.93 -7.89 23.46
CA TYR A 219 30.93 -7.12 24.18
C TYR A 219 30.70 -7.15 25.69
N PHE A 220 29.45 -7.01 26.13
CA PHE A 220 29.11 -7.14 27.56
C PHE A 220 29.51 -8.51 28.12
N LEU A 221 29.24 -9.60 27.40
CA LEU A 221 29.61 -10.96 27.79
C LEU A 221 31.13 -11.13 27.89
N ILE A 222 31.88 -10.61 26.90
CA ILE A 222 33.35 -10.63 26.89
C ILE A 222 33.90 -9.93 28.14
N ILE A 223 33.39 -8.73 28.44
CA ILE A 223 33.79 -7.95 29.62
C ILE A 223 33.48 -8.71 30.92
N GLN A 224 32.31 -9.35 31.03
CA GLN A 224 31.94 -10.14 32.21
C GLN A 224 32.81 -11.40 32.37
N LEU A 225 33.16 -12.07 31.27
CA LEU A 225 34.06 -13.22 31.29
C LEU A 225 35.47 -12.82 31.71
N ASP A 226 35.95 -11.66 31.27
CA ASP A 226 37.26 -11.16 31.67
C ASP A 226 37.28 -10.74 33.15
N LYS A 227 36.25 -10.03 33.61
CA LYS A 227 36.06 -9.71 35.04
C LYS A 227 35.95 -10.96 35.91
N LYS A 228 35.31 -12.03 35.43
CA LYS A 228 35.24 -13.32 36.13
C LYS A 228 36.60 -14.02 36.18
N LYS A 229 37.39 -14.00 35.10
CA LYS A 229 38.76 -14.55 35.11
C LYS A 229 39.62 -13.82 36.14
N ARG A 230 39.67 -12.48 36.07
CA ARG A 230 40.43 -11.64 37.01
C ARG A 230 40.02 -11.84 38.48
N LYS A 231 38.75 -12.18 38.74
CA LYS A 231 38.21 -12.36 40.11
C LYS A 231 38.39 -13.77 40.69
N TYR A 232 38.54 -14.81 39.87
CA TYR A 232 38.52 -16.22 40.30
C TYR A 232 39.71 -17.04 39.82
N ASP A 233 40.86 -16.43 39.56
CA ASP A 233 42.08 -17.15 39.17
C ASP A 233 42.49 -18.17 40.25
N GLY A 234 42.14 -19.44 40.01
CA GLY A 234 42.42 -20.57 40.88
C GLY A 234 41.78 -21.90 40.45
N VAL A 235 40.65 -21.87 39.73
CA VAL A 235 40.04 -23.11 39.19
C VAL A 235 39.81 -22.95 37.69
N LYS A 236 40.67 -23.58 36.88
CA LYS A 236 40.37 -23.80 35.46
C LYS A 236 39.11 -24.65 35.38
N PRO A 237 37.99 -24.17 34.82
CA PRO A 237 36.88 -25.05 34.52
C PRO A 237 37.39 -26.06 33.48
N ASP A 238 37.10 -27.33 33.70
CA ASP A 238 37.46 -28.41 32.79
C ASP A 238 36.77 -28.18 31.44
N LYS A 239 37.52 -27.57 30.51
CA LYS A 239 37.04 -27.17 29.19
C LYS A 239 36.63 -28.37 28.34
N ARG A 240 37.06 -29.60 28.65
CA ARG A 240 36.79 -30.76 27.79
C ARG A 240 35.36 -31.30 27.95
N ASN A 241 34.79 -31.25 29.15
CA ASN A 241 33.48 -31.85 29.42
C ASN A 241 32.26 -31.00 28.96
N ILE A 242 32.40 -29.67 28.82
CA ILE A 242 31.31 -28.80 28.31
C ILE A 242 31.28 -28.77 26.76
N LEU A 243 32.42 -29.07 26.13
CA LEU A 243 32.67 -28.87 24.69
C LEU A 243 32.48 -30.14 23.84
N GLU A 244 32.53 -31.35 24.41
CA GLU A 244 32.25 -32.58 23.63
C GLU A 244 30.75 -32.85 23.42
N ALA A 245 29.87 -32.32 24.27
CA ALA A 245 28.42 -32.49 24.14
C ALA A 245 27.77 -31.61 23.06
N ASN A 246 28.44 -30.55 22.58
CA ASN A 246 27.86 -29.54 21.68
C ASN A 246 28.36 -29.64 20.23
N ARG A 247 28.60 -30.87 19.74
CA ARG A 247 29.11 -31.09 18.38
C ARG A 247 28.08 -30.97 17.26
N VAL A 248 26.86 -30.52 17.55
CA VAL A 248 25.82 -30.38 16.52
C VAL A 248 24.92 -29.17 16.79
N PHE A 249 24.58 -28.46 15.70
CA PHE A 249 23.33 -27.72 15.50
C PHE A 249 23.19 -26.21 15.83
N LEU A 250 24.09 -25.32 15.36
CA LEU A 250 23.67 -23.92 15.20
C LEU A 250 22.50 -23.79 14.20
N TYR A 251 22.53 -24.57 13.10
CA TYR A 251 21.45 -24.66 12.11
C TYR A 251 20.12 -25.20 12.67
N LEU A 252 20.08 -26.36 13.37
CA LEU A 252 18.79 -26.81 13.93
C LEU A 252 18.35 -25.94 15.10
N LEU A 253 19.28 -25.31 15.84
CA LEU A 253 18.91 -24.35 16.88
C LEU A 253 18.23 -23.12 16.24
N LEU A 254 18.81 -22.55 15.18
CA LEU A 254 18.23 -21.46 14.39
C LEU A 254 16.87 -21.84 13.80
N LYS A 255 16.79 -22.98 13.10
CA LYS A 255 15.55 -23.49 12.50
C LYS A 255 14.46 -23.68 13.55
N LYS A 256 14.78 -24.32 14.67
CA LYS A 256 13.84 -24.60 15.76
C LYS A 256 13.45 -23.32 16.51
N ALA A 257 14.35 -22.33 16.61
CA ALA A 257 14.06 -21.01 17.16
C ALA A 257 13.05 -20.24 16.30
N VAL A 258 13.22 -20.26 14.97
CA VAL A 258 12.26 -19.67 14.02
C VAL A 258 10.90 -20.36 14.15
N GLU A 259 10.86 -21.70 14.10
CA GLU A 259 9.62 -22.47 14.24
C GLU A 259 8.90 -22.16 15.57
N LYS A 260 9.64 -22.00 16.68
CA LYS A 260 9.07 -21.68 17.99
C LYS A 260 8.64 -20.22 18.14
N SER A 261 9.31 -19.27 17.49
CA SER A 261 8.87 -17.87 17.40
C SER A 261 7.57 -17.75 16.61
N LEU A 262 7.45 -18.45 15.49
CA LEU A 262 6.23 -18.46 14.68
C LEU A 262 5.03 -19.10 15.38
N GLN A 263 5.26 -20.12 16.22
CA GLN A 263 4.21 -20.73 17.05
C GLN A 263 3.85 -19.89 18.29
N SER A 264 4.64 -18.86 18.60
CA SER A 264 4.42 -18.02 19.78
C SER A 264 3.38 -16.95 19.50
N LYS A 265 2.25 -17.00 20.20
CA LYS A 265 1.24 -15.93 20.16
C LYS A 265 1.70 -14.63 20.83
N ASN A 266 2.72 -14.71 21.70
CA ASN A 266 3.11 -13.62 22.61
C ASN A 266 4.56 -13.13 22.40
N GLY A 267 5.22 -13.54 21.32
CA GLY A 267 6.57 -13.07 20.95
C GLY A 267 7.71 -13.44 21.91
N HIS A 268 7.53 -14.44 22.78
CA HIS A 268 8.53 -14.80 23.81
C HIS A 268 9.87 -15.28 23.23
N TRP A 269 9.86 -15.76 21.99
CA TRP A 269 11.04 -16.24 21.28
C TRP A 269 11.65 -15.19 20.35
N ASP A 270 11.03 -14.02 20.22
CA ASP A 270 11.38 -13.01 19.21
C ASP A 270 12.74 -12.38 19.50
N LEU A 271 12.96 -12.02 20.76
CA LEU A 271 14.25 -11.53 21.23
C LEU A 271 15.34 -12.61 21.09
N PHE A 272 15.00 -13.87 21.37
CA PHE A 272 15.92 -15.00 21.22
C PHE A 272 16.31 -15.22 19.75
N LEU A 273 15.33 -15.18 18.85
CA LEU A 273 15.55 -15.28 17.41
C LEU A 273 16.43 -14.12 16.91
N ARG A 274 16.13 -12.89 17.32
CA ARG A 274 16.91 -11.70 16.96
C ARG A 274 18.38 -11.81 17.39
N PHE A 275 18.64 -12.25 18.63
CA PHE A 275 20.02 -12.49 19.08
C PHE A 275 20.71 -13.60 18.29
N LEU A 276 20.00 -14.69 18.01
CA LEU A 276 20.57 -15.83 17.30
C LEU A 276 20.92 -15.48 15.84
N LEU A 277 20.12 -14.63 15.19
CA LEU A 277 20.40 -14.06 13.88
C LEU A 277 21.54 -13.03 13.92
N GLY A 278 21.61 -12.18 14.96
CA GLY A 278 22.75 -11.29 15.13
C GLY A 278 24.08 -12.03 15.35
N ILE A 279 24.06 -13.15 16.10
CA ILE A 279 25.24 -14.00 16.36
C ILE A 279 25.66 -14.77 15.10
N SER A 280 24.75 -15.03 14.16
CA SER A 280 25.07 -15.77 12.93
C SER A 280 25.79 -14.91 11.87
N LEU A 281 25.84 -13.58 12.03
CA LEU A 281 26.59 -12.67 11.16
C LEU A 281 28.10 -12.88 11.25
N GLU A 282 28.80 -12.70 10.12
CA GLU A 282 30.26 -12.83 10.06
C GLU A 282 30.97 -11.83 11.01
N SER A 283 30.46 -10.60 11.14
CA SER A 283 31.01 -9.59 12.06
C SER A 283 30.94 -10.04 13.52
N SER A 284 29.80 -10.55 13.96
CA SER A 284 29.59 -11.08 15.32
C SER A 284 30.38 -12.37 15.57
N GLN A 285 30.54 -13.23 14.57
CA GLN A 285 31.33 -14.45 14.67
C GLN A 285 32.83 -14.17 14.83
N LYS A 286 33.36 -13.13 14.16
CA LYS A 286 34.75 -12.67 14.36
C LYS A 286 34.99 -12.23 15.81
N LEU A 287 34.04 -11.53 16.42
CA LEU A 287 34.13 -11.13 17.84
C LEU A 287 34.10 -12.33 18.80
N LEU A 288 33.46 -13.43 18.41
CA LEU A 288 33.33 -14.66 19.19
C LEU A 288 34.39 -15.73 18.87
N GLU A 289 35.34 -15.44 17.97
CA GLU A 289 36.33 -16.41 17.46
C GLU A 289 37.19 -17.03 18.57
N GLY A 290 37.43 -16.32 19.68
CA GLY A 290 38.14 -16.84 20.86
C GLY A 290 37.30 -17.72 21.81
N LEU A 291 35.97 -17.73 21.66
CA LEU A 291 35.02 -18.52 22.46
C LEU A 291 34.47 -19.73 21.68
N LEU A 292 34.50 -19.68 20.35
CA LEU A 292 34.06 -20.74 19.44
C LEU A 292 35.27 -21.63 19.07
N THR A 293 35.19 -22.94 19.34
CA THR A 293 36.33 -23.86 19.31
C THR A 293 36.88 -24.25 17.92
N ARG A 294 36.44 -23.64 16.82
CA ARG A 294 37.03 -23.85 15.46
C ARG A 294 37.09 -22.56 14.64
N PRO A 295 38.12 -22.35 13.80
CA PRO A 295 38.11 -21.30 12.79
C PRO A 295 37.03 -21.63 11.75
N LEU A 296 36.05 -20.75 11.58
CA LEU A 296 34.87 -20.93 10.72
C LEU A 296 35.17 -20.85 9.21
N SER A 297 36.44 -20.84 8.80
CA SER A 297 36.84 -20.79 7.38
C SER A 297 36.35 -22.00 6.58
N GLU A 298 36.14 -23.16 7.22
CA GLU A 298 35.63 -24.36 6.55
C GLU A 298 34.09 -24.38 6.38
N ASN A 299 33.33 -23.62 7.19
CA ASN A 299 31.85 -23.64 7.19
C ASN A 299 31.20 -22.39 6.58
N ARG A 300 31.99 -21.46 6.02
CA ARG A 300 31.49 -20.19 5.48
C ARG A 300 30.41 -20.37 4.39
N LYS A 301 30.57 -21.38 3.51
CA LYS A 301 29.59 -21.73 2.47
C LYS A 301 28.30 -22.34 3.03
N GLU A 302 28.38 -23.11 4.12
CA GLU A 302 27.21 -23.74 4.75
C GLU A 302 26.43 -22.74 5.59
N ASN A 303 27.11 -21.80 6.25
CA ASN A 303 26.47 -20.69 6.99
C ASN A 303 25.75 -19.70 6.05
N LEU A 304 26.34 -19.36 4.89
CA LEU A 304 25.71 -18.52 3.87
C LEU A 304 24.47 -19.20 3.25
N LYS A 305 24.56 -20.48 2.89
CA LYS A 305 23.39 -21.28 2.45
C LYS A 305 22.32 -21.39 3.53
N SER A 306 22.71 -21.42 4.80
CA SER A 306 21.78 -21.48 5.94
C SER A 306 21.03 -20.17 6.13
N LEU A 307 21.70 -19.02 5.97
CA LEU A 307 21.05 -17.70 5.97
C LEU A 307 20.09 -17.56 4.79
N GLU A 308 20.48 -17.95 3.57
CA GLU A 308 19.60 -17.96 2.39
C GLU A 308 18.35 -18.83 2.59
N LEU A 309 18.47 -20.01 3.21
CA LEU A 309 17.34 -20.89 3.52
C LEU A 309 16.45 -20.36 4.64
N ILE A 310 17.01 -19.69 5.64
CA ILE A 310 16.26 -19.00 6.70
C ILE A 310 15.46 -17.84 6.09
N ILE A 311 16.08 -17.05 5.22
CA ILE A 311 15.42 -15.98 4.46
C ILE A 311 14.31 -16.55 3.59
N LYS A 312 14.57 -17.65 2.87
CA LYS A 312 13.55 -18.36 2.10
C LYS A 312 12.41 -18.90 2.97
N HIS A 313 12.69 -19.31 4.20
CA HIS A 313 11.67 -19.77 5.14
C HIS A 313 10.87 -18.62 5.75
N LEU A 314 11.53 -17.50 6.12
CA LEU A 314 10.86 -16.26 6.54
C LEU A 314 9.95 -15.72 5.42
N LYS A 315 10.41 -15.79 4.15
CA LYS A 315 9.62 -15.48 2.95
C LYS A 315 8.47 -16.47 2.73
N GLY A 316 8.71 -17.77 2.90
CA GLY A 316 7.74 -18.85 2.70
C GLY A 316 6.63 -18.94 3.76
N VAL A 317 6.85 -18.37 4.95
CA VAL A 317 5.85 -18.28 6.03
C VAL A 317 4.81 -17.17 5.77
N GLY A 318 5.06 -16.30 4.78
CA GLY A 318 4.12 -15.29 4.32
C GLY A 318 2.76 -15.80 3.85
N GLY A 319 2.58 -17.11 3.62
CA GLY A 319 1.32 -17.70 3.19
C GLY A 319 0.20 -17.79 4.25
N LYS A 320 0.40 -17.33 5.49
CA LYS A 320 -0.60 -17.35 6.58
C LYS A 320 -0.74 -15.95 7.21
N ASN A 321 -1.93 -15.60 7.73
CA ASN A 321 -2.20 -14.34 8.45
C ASN A 321 -1.12 -14.07 9.53
N ILE A 322 -0.14 -13.22 9.20
CA ILE A 322 0.92 -12.76 10.12
C ILE A 322 0.31 -11.71 11.06
N SER A 323 0.58 -11.80 12.37
CA SER A 323 0.14 -10.74 13.30
C SER A 323 1.06 -9.51 13.22
N PRO A 324 0.58 -8.30 13.58
CA PRO A 324 1.41 -7.09 13.58
C PRO A 324 2.71 -7.23 14.40
N ASP A 325 2.65 -7.91 15.54
CA ASP A 325 3.83 -8.18 16.38
C ASP A 325 4.85 -9.10 15.68
N GLN A 326 4.38 -10.12 14.96
CA GLN A 326 5.23 -11.00 14.16
C GLN A 326 5.87 -10.24 12.98
N PHE A 327 5.14 -9.31 12.37
CA PHE A 327 5.64 -8.47 11.29
C PHE A 327 6.70 -7.48 11.78
N ILE A 328 6.47 -6.83 12.93
CA ILE A 328 7.46 -5.98 13.60
C ILE A 328 8.72 -6.79 13.96
N ASN A 329 8.54 -8.01 14.48
CA ASN A 329 9.67 -8.87 14.80
C ASN A 329 10.49 -9.25 13.56
N LEU A 330 9.82 -9.58 12.44
CA LEU A 330 10.48 -9.86 11.18
C LEU A 330 11.34 -8.67 10.75
N ILE A 331 10.79 -7.45 10.77
CA ILE A 331 11.51 -6.22 10.44
C ILE A 331 12.71 -6.01 11.36
N ASN A 332 12.53 -6.18 12.67
CA ASN A 332 13.62 -6.03 13.64
C ASN A 332 14.72 -7.09 13.45
N CYS A 333 14.35 -8.31 13.06
CA CYS A 333 15.30 -9.38 12.72
C CYS A 333 16.09 -9.04 11.43
N LEU A 334 15.42 -8.50 10.41
CA LEU A 334 16.06 -8.06 9.17
C LEU A 334 17.01 -6.87 9.41
N SER A 335 16.58 -5.91 10.23
CA SER A 335 17.42 -4.78 10.66
C SER A 335 18.67 -5.25 11.42
N GLU A 336 18.56 -6.28 12.27
CA GLU A 336 19.70 -6.86 12.98
C GLU A 336 20.71 -7.50 12.02
N MET A 337 20.25 -8.09 10.90
CA MET A 337 21.12 -8.74 9.91
C MET A 337 21.91 -7.77 9.01
N LYS A 338 21.63 -6.45 9.06
CA LYS A 338 22.28 -5.41 8.22
C LYS A 338 22.29 -5.74 6.71
N ASP A 339 21.36 -6.57 6.24
CA ASP A 339 21.33 -7.05 4.86
C ASP A 339 20.41 -6.19 3.99
N ARG A 340 21.00 -5.42 3.08
CA ARG A 340 20.31 -4.48 2.18
C ARG A 340 19.45 -5.17 1.13
N SER A 341 19.75 -6.42 0.73
CA SER A 341 18.92 -7.12 -0.28
C SER A 341 17.54 -7.49 0.27
N LEU A 342 17.45 -7.71 1.58
CA LEU A 342 16.26 -8.16 2.29
C LEU A 342 15.24 -7.06 2.59
N GLN A 343 15.67 -5.80 2.69
CA GLN A 343 14.77 -4.67 2.88
C GLN A 343 14.01 -4.33 1.58
N ASN A 344 14.71 -4.46 0.44
CA ASN A 344 14.10 -4.44 -0.88
C ASN A 344 13.15 -5.65 -1.06
N ASP A 345 13.52 -6.81 -0.54
CA ASP A 345 12.64 -7.99 -0.52
C ASP A 345 11.43 -7.83 0.40
N LEU A 346 11.51 -7.05 1.49
CA LEU A 346 10.36 -6.76 2.35
C LEU A 346 9.40 -5.79 1.65
N GLN A 347 9.95 -4.77 0.96
CA GLN A 347 9.14 -3.90 0.10
C GLN A 347 8.50 -4.69 -1.05
N SER A 348 9.24 -5.61 -1.69
CA SER A 348 8.69 -6.48 -2.73
C SER A 348 7.70 -7.52 -2.18
N PHE A 349 7.90 -8.02 -0.96
CA PHE A 349 6.97 -8.93 -0.28
C PHE A 349 5.69 -8.22 0.16
N ILE A 350 5.79 -6.98 0.65
CA ILE A 350 4.63 -6.12 0.90
C ILE A 350 3.90 -5.87 -0.42
N TYR A 351 4.64 -5.62 -1.50
CA TYR A 351 4.08 -5.45 -2.86
C TYR A 351 3.41 -6.73 -3.40
N GLU A 352 3.99 -7.91 -3.16
CA GLU A 352 3.40 -9.20 -3.53
C GLU A 352 2.16 -9.53 -2.69
N LYS A 353 2.17 -9.23 -1.38
CA LYS A 353 1.02 -9.42 -0.47
C LYS A 353 -0.13 -8.45 -0.70
N GLN A 354 0.15 -7.27 -1.26
CA GLN A 354 -0.86 -6.25 -1.63
C GLN A 354 -1.89 -6.78 -2.65
N GLN A 355 -1.56 -7.81 -3.42
CA GLN A 355 -2.48 -8.44 -4.38
C GLN A 355 -3.46 -9.44 -3.71
N GLU A 356 -3.19 -9.87 -2.47
CA GLU A 356 -3.94 -10.95 -1.81
C GLU A 356 -4.78 -10.49 -0.60
N ALA A 357 -4.38 -9.44 0.15
CA ALA A 357 -5.08 -9.03 1.38
C ALA A 357 -4.87 -7.55 1.81
N GLU A 358 -5.83 -7.03 2.58
CA GLU A 358 -5.80 -5.69 3.20
C GLU A 358 -4.81 -5.59 4.36
N LEU A 359 -3.99 -4.53 4.35
CA LEU A 359 -3.09 -4.20 5.45
C LEU A 359 -3.89 -3.60 6.61
N SER A 360 -3.91 -4.30 7.74
CA SER A 360 -4.44 -3.74 8.99
C SER A 360 -3.69 -2.45 9.39
N PRO A 361 -4.33 -1.52 10.12
CA PRO A 361 -3.66 -0.33 10.62
C PRO A 361 -2.39 -0.63 11.43
N ALA A 362 -2.35 -1.76 12.14
CA ALA A 362 -1.17 -2.16 12.90
C ALA A 362 0.00 -2.61 11.98
N HIS A 363 -0.30 -3.21 10.81
CA HIS A 363 0.71 -3.45 9.77
C HIS A 363 1.24 -2.13 9.21
N CYS A 364 0.37 -1.15 9.00
CA CYS A 364 0.75 0.18 8.52
C CYS A 364 1.65 0.93 9.53
N SER A 365 1.33 0.86 10.83
CA SER A 365 2.22 1.38 11.88
C SER A 365 3.60 0.70 11.87
N ALA A 366 3.63 -0.63 11.77
CA ALA A 366 4.87 -1.39 11.73
C ALA A 366 5.73 -1.03 10.51
N LEU A 367 5.08 -0.86 9.35
CA LEU A 367 5.73 -0.45 8.11
C LEU A 367 6.26 0.98 8.21
N ALA A 368 5.45 1.92 8.70
CA ALA A 368 5.89 3.29 8.93
C ALA A 368 7.11 3.33 9.86
N ASP A 369 7.06 2.61 10.98
CA ASP A 369 8.18 2.48 11.92
C ASP A 369 9.45 1.92 11.27
N ALA A 370 9.30 0.96 10.36
CA ALA A 370 10.42 0.37 9.64
C ALA A 370 11.07 1.36 8.68
N LEU A 371 10.24 2.03 7.87
CA LEU A 371 10.70 3.02 6.89
C LEU A 371 11.30 4.24 7.59
N LEU A 372 10.73 4.68 8.71
CA LEU A 372 11.26 5.77 9.53
C LEU A 372 12.61 5.43 10.20
N LYS A 373 12.93 4.14 10.37
CA LYS A 373 14.21 3.64 10.91
C LYS A 373 15.23 3.32 9.82
N SER A 374 14.81 3.30 8.56
CA SER A 374 15.70 3.14 7.42
C SER A 374 16.63 4.34 7.31
N GLU A 375 17.91 4.13 7.01
CA GLU A 375 18.82 5.22 6.64
C GLU A 375 18.63 5.64 5.16
N ASP A 376 17.86 4.86 4.38
CA ASP A 376 17.64 5.10 2.95
C ASP A 376 16.45 6.04 2.69
N VAL A 377 16.67 7.02 1.81
CA VAL A 377 15.66 7.97 1.33
C VAL A 377 14.93 7.38 0.14
N LEU A 378 13.59 7.33 0.17
CA LEU A 378 12.75 6.86 -0.91
C LEU A 378 12.68 7.89 -2.05
N ASP A 379 12.76 7.45 -3.30
CA ASP A 379 12.55 8.36 -4.44
C ASP A 379 11.08 8.81 -4.52
N GLU A 380 10.14 7.87 -4.42
CA GLU A 380 8.70 8.14 -4.42
C GLU A 380 7.98 7.31 -3.37
N PHE A 381 7.17 7.98 -2.54
CA PHE A 381 6.22 7.37 -1.63
C PHE A 381 4.81 7.71 -2.11
N ASP A 382 4.06 6.69 -2.54
CA ASP A 382 2.68 6.82 -2.99
C ASP A 382 1.78 6.01 -2.07
N ILE A 383 0.98 6.71 -1.28
CA ILE A 383 0.11 6.09 -0.29
C ILE A 383 -1.00 5.27 -0.95
N GLY A 384 -1.43 5.65 -2.16
CA GLY A 384 -2.46 4.93 -2.92
C GLY A 384 -2.01 3.55 -3.40
N LYS A 385 -0.71 3.24 -3.32
CA LYS A 385 -0.19 1.89 -3.57
C LYS A 385 -0.42 0.94 -2.39
N TYR A 386 -0.78 1.44 -1.21
CA TYR A 386 -0.99 0.62 -0.02
C TYR A 386 -2.46 0.32 0.19
N ASN A 387 -2.77 -0.96 0.18
CA ASN A 387 -4.13 -1.44 0.32
C ASN A 387 -4.55 -1.47 1.80
N THR A 388 -5.08 -0.36 2.34
CA THR A 388 -5.35 -0.22 3.79
C THR A 388 -6.54 0.71 4.08
N THR A 389 -6.97 0.77 5.34
CA THR A 389 -8.05 1.68 5.81
C THR A 389 -7.56 3.11 5.97
N GLU A 390 -8.46 4.09 6.13
CA GLU A 390 -8.10 5.48 6.47
C GLU A 390 -7.17 5.58 7.70
N ASP A 391 -7.40 4.77 8.75
CA ASP A 391 -6.52 4.72 9.93
C ASP A 391 -5.13 4.19 9.56
N GLY A 392 -5.07 3.20 8.66
CA GLY A 392 -3.81 2.71 8.10
C GLY A 392 -3.07 3.77 7.28
N GLU A 393 -3.77 4.50 6.43
CA GLU A 393 -3.20 5.62 5.65
C GLU A 393 -2.62 6.70 6.58
N GLN A 394 -3.38 7.13 7.59
CA GLN A 394 -2.94 8.11 8.58
C GLN A 394 -1.64 7.68 9.29
N ARG A 395 -1.49 6.38 9.56
CA ARG A 395 -0.28 5.82 10.19
C ARG A 395 0.93 5.81 9.25
N LEU A 396 0.73 5.87 7.94
CA LEU A 396 1.79 5.93 6.94
C LEU A 396 2.25 7.36 6.61
N VAL A 397 1.43 8.39 6.87
CA VAL A 397 1.78 9.81 6.63
C VAL A 397 3.18 10.23 7.14
N PRO A 398 3.65 9.78 8.33
CA PRO A 398 5.00 10.11 8.80
C PRO A 398 6.15 9.74 7.85
N VAL A 399 5.95 8.74 6.98
CA VAL A 399 6.95 8.24 6.02
C VAL A 399 7.38 9.33 5.03
N VAL A 400 6.52 10.33 4.79
CA VAL A 400 6.78 11.49 3.91
C VAL A 400 8.09 12.22 4.26
N LYS A 401 8.54 12.12 5.52
CA LYS A 401 9.82 12.69 5.95
C LYS A 401 11.04 12.14 5.20
N TRP A 402 11.00 10.88 4.80
CA TRP A 402 12.10 10.14 4.22
C TRP A 402 11.94 9.90 2.72
N CYS A 403 11.11 10.68 2.02
CA CYS A 403 11.01 10.60 0.56
C CYS A 403 11.33 11.92 -0.15
N ARG A 404 11.69 11.82 -1.43
CA ARG A 404 11.86 12.99 -2.32
C ARG A 404 10.53 13.42 -2.94
N LYS A 405 9.65 12.47 -3.23
CA LYS A 405 8.32 12.69 -3.79
C LYS A 405 7.28 11.96 -2.95
N ALA A 406 6.24 12.67 -2.54
CA ALA A 406 5.11 12.11 -1.81
C ALA A 406 3.81 12.31 -2.59
N ARG A 407 3.08 11.22 -2.83
CA ARG A 407 1.70 11.24 -3.31
C ARG A 407 0.78 10.82 -2.18
N LEU A 408 0.05 11.80 -1.66
CA LEU A 408 -1.03 11.64 -0.70
C LEU A 408 -2.35 12.04 -1.38
N THR A 409 -2.62 11.44 -2.54
CA THR A 409 -3.78 11.75 -3.37
C THR A 409 -5.01 10.98 -2.92
N CYS A 410 -6.18 11.60 -2.95
CA CYS A 410 -7.46 11.04 -2.50
C CYS A 410 -7.48 10.59 -1.02
N CYS A 411 -6.60 11.18 -0.19
CA CYS A 411 -6.51 10.84 1.22
C CYS A 411 -7.42 11.73 2.07
N ASN A 412 -7.92 11.17 3.18
CA ASN A 412 -8.60 11.96 4.20
C ASN A 412 -7.62 12.36 5.31
N LEU A 413 -6.92 13.47 5.10
CA LEU A 413 -5.91 13.98 6.02
C LEU A 413 -6.58 14.71 7.17
N ASN A 414 -6.55 14.11 8.36
CA ASN A 414 -6.98 14.78 9.58
C ASN A 414 -5.98 15.88 10.00
N GLU A 415 -6.32 16.64 11.05
CA GLU A 415 -5.49 17.74 11.56
C GLU A 415 -4.08 17.28 11.95
N GLN A 416 -3.98 16.13 12.63
CA GLN A 416 -2.69 15.54 13.02
C GLN A 416 -1.82 15.17 11.80
N SER A 417 -2.43 14.62 10.74
CA SER A 417 -1.72 14.27 9.51
C SER A 417 -1.17 15.52 8.81
N CYS A 418 -1.97 16.60 8.78
CA CYS A 418 -1.55 17.89 8.23
C CYS A 418 -0.41 18.52 9.06
N GLU A 419 -0.47 18.45 10.40
CA GLU A 419 0.61 18.89 11.28
C GLU A 419 1.90 18.11 11.04
N ILE A 420 1.81 16.79 10.82
CA ILE A 420 2.97 15.96 10.48
C ILE A 420 3.59 16.44 9.16
N VAL A 421 2.79 16.61 8.11
CA VAL A 421 3.27 17.11 6.81
C VAL A 421 3.89 18.52 6.95
N ALA A 422 3.24 19.42 7.67
CA ALA A 422 3.76 20.77 7.94
C ALA A 422 5.09 20.72 8.72
N SER A 423 5.22 19.83 9.70
CA SER A 423 6.46 19.65 10.46
C SER A 423 7.61 19.11 9.60
N VAL A 424 7.29 18.24 8.64
CA VAL A 424 8.24 17.72 7.65
C VAL A 424 8.73 18.85 6.75
N LEU A 425 7.82 19.68 6.24
CA LEU A 425 8.16 20.83 5.38
C LEU A 425 9.02 21.88 6.11
N GLN A 426 8.91 22.00 7.43
CA GLN A 426 9.72 22.91 8.25
C GLN A 426 11.07 22.32 8.70
N SER A 427 11.27 21.02 8.51
CA SER A 427 12.44 20.31 9.03
C SER A 427 13.66 20.46 8.12
N ALA A 428 14.80 20.88 8.70
CA ALA A 428 16.09 20.92 8.00
C ALA A 428 16.59 19.53 7.56
N SER A 429 16.04 18.44 8.13
CA SER A 429 16.37 17.06 7.76
C SER A 429 15.41 16.43 6.75
N SER A 430 14.48 17.20 6.18
CA SER A 430 13.54 16.70 5.17
C SER A 430 14.20 16.62 3.79
N TYR A 431 13.90 15.54 3.06
CA TYR A 431 14.34 15.33 1.67
C TYR A 431 13.25 15.67 0.64
N LEU A 432 12.06 16.07 1.10
CA LEU A 432 10.87 16.23 0.28
C LEU A 432 10.99 17.42 -0.69
N LYS A 433 10.88 17.11 -1.98
CA LYS A 433 10.91 18.06 -3.11
C LYS A 433 9.56 18.17 -3.80
N GLU A 434 8.78 17.09 -3.86
CA GLU A 434 7.50 17.07 -4.55
C GLU A 434 6.40 16.53 -3.64
N LEU A 435 5.30 17.28 -3.51
CA LEU A 435 4.15 16.90 -2.70
C LEU A 435 2.86 17.01 -3.53
N TYR A 436 2.16 15.89 -3.66
CA TYR A 436 0.86 15.80 -4.32
C TYR A 436 -0.21 15.49 -3.28
N LEU A 437 -1.15 16.39 -3.09
CA LEU A 437 -2.31 16.24 -2.19
C LEU A 437 -3.62 16.16 -2.99
N ASP A 438 -3.56 15.78 -4.27
CA ASP A 438 -4.67 15.91 -5.21
C ASP A 438 -5.93 15.18 -4.73
N SER A 439 -7.08 15.86 -4.80
CA SER A 439 -8.40 15.36 -4.39
C SER A 439 -8.47 14.87 -2.94
N SER A 440 -7.51 15.27 -2.10
CA SER A 440 -7.50 14.94 -0.68
C SER A 440 -8.36 15.90 0.12
N THR A 441 -9.02 15.38 1.14
CA THR A 441 -9.81 16.16 2.10
C THR A 441 -8.96 16.48 3.31
N MET A 442 -8.99 17.74 3.76
CA MET A 442 -8.29 18.18 4.97
C MET A 442 -9.05 19.30 5.66
N PRO A 443 -8.88 19.53 6.97
CA PRO A 443 -9.44 20.72 7.62
C PRO A 443 -8.78 22.01 7.12
N ASP A 444 -9.51 23.13 7.15
CA ASP A 444 -8.97 24.47 6.85
C ASP A 444 -7.74 24.82 7.71
N SER A 445 -7.74 24.41 8.99
CA SER A 445 -6.60 24.57 9.89
C SER A 445 -5.37 23.78 9.39
N GLY A 446 -5.59 22.57 8.90
CA GLY A 446 -4.58 21.71 8.29
C GLY A 446 -3.99 22.30 7.02
N LEU A 447 -4.85 22.78 6.10
CA LEU A 447 -4.42 23.45 4.87
C LEU A 447 -3.59 24.70 5.18
N LYS A 448 -4.03 25.52 6.15
CA LYS A 448 -3.30 26.70 6.59
C LYS A 448 -1.94 26.32 7.19
N ALA A 449 -1.85 25.23 7.94
CA ALA A 449 -0.58 24.74 8.47
C ALA A 449 0.39 24.30 7.36
N VAL A 450 -0.10 23.56 6.37
CA VAL A 450 0.70 23.13 5.21
C VAL A 450 1.15 24.35 4.39
N CYS A 451 0.25 25.26 4.01
CA CYS A 451 0.63 26.47 3.28
C CYS A 451 1.60 27.35 4.06
N GLY A 452 1.34 27.58 5.36
CA GLY A 452 2.21 28.39 6.21
C GLY A 452 3.61 27.79 6.38
N SER A 453 3.73 26.46 6.36
CA SER A 453 5.02 25.78 6.44
C SER A 453 5.96 26.05 5.25
N LEU A 454 5.40 26.42 4.08
CA LEU A 454 6.17 26.77 2.89
C LEU A 454 7.00 28.06 3.05
N THR A 455 6.65 28.91 4.03
CA THR A 455 7.39 30.15 4.33
C THR A 455 8.69 29.89 5.09
N ASN A 456 8.89 28.67 5.58
CA ASN A 456 10.07 28.29 6.35
C ASN A 456 11.32 28.19 5.45
N SER A 457 12.45 28.75 5.90
CA SER A 457 13.71 28.73 5.17
C SER A 457 14.29 27.33 4.93
N ASN A 458 13.86 26.34 5.72
CA ASN A 458 14.26 24.94 5.55
C ASN A 458 13.41 24.19 4.52
N CYS A 459 12.32 24.79 4.02
CA CYS A 459 11.44 24.12 3.07
C CYS A 459 12.17 23.90 1.74
N MET A 460 12.35 22.63 1.37
CA MET A 460 13.04 22.21 0.14
C MET A 460 12.07 21.91 -1.02
N LEU A 461 10.78 22.21 -0.85
CA LEU A 461 9.74 21.85 -1.80
C LEU A 461 9.87 22.63 -3.12
N GLU A 462 9.93 21.89 -4.22
CA GLU A 462 10.05 22.38 -5.60
C GLU A 462 8.71 22.28 -6.35
N ARG A 463 7.85 21.30 -6.00
CA ARG A 463 6.52 21.09 -6.59
C ARG A 463 5.46 20.87 -5.51
N LEU A 464 4.33 21.57 -5.65
CA LEU A 464 3.13 21.36 -4.84
C LEU A 464 1.90 21.20 -5.75
N SER A 465 1.15 20.12 -5.56
CA SER A 465 -0.12 19.89 -6.23
C SER A 465 -1.25 19.79 -5.20
N LEU A 466 -2.26 20.64 -5.36
CA LEU A 466 -3.48 20.70 -4.54
C LEU A 466 -4.73 20.51 -5.42
N ALA A 467 -4.57 19.80 -6.55
CA ALA A 467 -5.60 19.74 -7.57
C ALA A 467 -6.87 19.06 -7.02
N GLY A 468 -8.04 19.68 -7.15
CA GLY A 468 -9.30 19.10 -6.67
C GLY A 468 -9.48 19.09 -5.16
N CYS A 469 -8.65 19.77 -4.38
CA CYS A 469 -8.84 19.93 -2.92
C CYS A 469 -10.00 20.87 -2.54
N SER A 470 -10.89 21.22 -3.47
CA SER A 470 -11.92 22.26 -3.35
C SER A 470 -13.04 22.00 -2.34
N ARG A 471 -13.01 20.88 -1.61
CA ARG A 471 -13.98 20.57 -0.54
C ARG A 471 -13.71 21.33 0.75
N THR A 472 -12.55 22.00 0.88
CA THR A 472 -12.25 22.96 1.95
C THR A 472 -12.82 24.33 1.59
N GLU A 473 -13.68 24.87 2.44
CA GLU A 473 -14.47 26.09 2.20
C GLU A 473 -13.55 27.31 1.92
N ASN A 474 -13.56 27.81 0.67
CA ASN A 474 -13.18 29.17 0.22
C ASN A 474 -11.77 29.74 0.53
N ASN A 475 -10.92 29.11 1.36
CA ASN A 475 -9.71 29.76 1.87
C ASN A 475 -8.38 29.26 1.25
N MET A 476 -8.40 28.29 0.33
CA MET A 476 -7.16 27.71 -0.23
C MET A 476 -6.27 28.76 -0.91
N PHE A 477 -6.83 29.49 -1.87
CA PHE A 477 -6.12 30.53 -2.62
C PHE A 477 -5.67 31.69 -1.71
N GLU A 478 -6.46 32.04 -0.68
CA GLU A 478 -6.10 33.07 0.30
C GLU A 478 -4.94 32.63 1.22
N ASN A 479 -4.99 31.39 1.74
CA ASN A 479 -3.92 30.81 2.56
C ASN A 479 -2.63 30.64 1.76
N LEU A 480 -2.73 30.18 0.51
CA LEU A 480 -1.58 30.01 -0.37
C LEU A 480 -1.02 31.37 -0.80
N GLY A 481 -1.89 32.31 -1.19
CA GLY A 481 -1.52 33.67 -1.56
C GLY A 481 -0.75 34.38 -0.45
N SER A 482 -1.30 34.41 0.77
CA SER A 482 -0.63 35.00 1.94
C SER A 482 0.71 34.32 2.28
N SER A 483 0.77 32.99 2.13
CA SER A 483 2.02 32.24 2.33
C SER A 483 3.07 32.61 1.26
N LEU A 484 2.70 32.57 -0.03
CA LEU A 484 3.60 32.94 -1.14
C LEU A 484 4.09 34.38 -1.03
N GLN A 485 3.26 35.32 -0.58
CA GLN A 485 3.64 36.72 -0.42
C GLN A 485 4.73 36.93 0.64
N SER A 486 4.76 36.07 1.66
CA SER A 486 5.72 36.16 2.77
C SER A 486 7.01 35.36 2.53
N MET A 487 7.10 34.60 1.44
CA MET A 487 8.29 33.84 1.08
C MET A 487 9.44 34.76 0.64
N ARG A 488 10.62 34.58 1.24
CA ARG A 488 11.86 35.27 0.82
C ARG A 488 12.81 34.38 0.03
N ASP A 489 12.83 33.09 0.33
CA ASP A 489 13.78 32.10 -0.23
C ASP A 489 13.09 30.84 -0.76
N SER A 490 11.90 30.99 -1.36
CA SER A 490 11.15 29.84 -1.89
C SER A 490 11.95 29.08 -2.96
N ARG A 491 11.80 27.75 -2.96
CA ARG A 491 12.26 26.84 -4.02
C ARG A 491 11.12 26.33 -4.88
N LEU A 492 9.88 26.72 -4.59
CA LEU A 492 8.71 26.28 -5.32
C LEU A 492 8.77 26.80 -6.75
N VAL A 493 8.85 25.88 -7.71
CA VAL A 493 8.92 26.14 -9.15
C VAL A 493 7.62 25.75 -9.83
N ASP A 494 6.88 24.80 -9.28
CA ASP A 494 5.70 24.22 -9.91
C ASP A 494 4.53 24.15 -8.93
N LEU A 495 3.41 24.75 -9.34
CA LEU A 495 2.20 24.84 -8.54
C LEU A 495 0.98 24.43 -9.38
N ASP A 496 0.32 23.35 -8.95
CA ASP A 496 -0.89 22.83 -9.58
C ASP A 496 -2.10 23.04 -8.67
N LEU A 497 -3.04 23.86 -9.14
CA LEU A 497 -4.30 24.20 -8.48
C LEU A 497 -5.50 23.81 -9.35
N SER A 498 -5.34 22.82 -10.23
CA SER A 498 -6.39 22.37 -11.14
C SER A 498 -7.65 21.92 -10.40
N CYS A 499 -8.81 22.02 -11.03
CA CYS A 499 -10.11 21.60 -10.47
C CYS A 499 -10.48 22.30 -9.15
N CYS A 500 -9.88 23.46 -8.84
CA CYS A 500 -10.19 24.24 -7.65
C CYS A 500 -11.10 25.42 -7.99
N SER A 501 -12.21 25.57 -7.27
CA SER A 501 -13.08 26.75 -7.41
C SER A 501 -12.33 27.99 -6.93
N CYS A 502 -12.10 28.94 -7.84
CA CYS A 502 -11.45 30.20 -7.52
C CYS A 502 -12.42 31.37 -7.68
N ASN A 503 -12.49 32.25 -6.68
CA ASN A 503 -13.21 33.51 -6.79
C ASN A 503 -12.24 34.64 -7.16
N VAL A 504 -12.77 35.76 -7.65
CA VAL A 504 -11.97 36.90 -8.15
C VAL A 504 -11.03 37.48 -7.08
N LYS A 505 -11.48 37.58 -5.81
CA LYS A 505 -10.61 38.07 -4.72
C LYS A 505 -9.41 37.14 -4.54
N ALA A 506 -9.67 35.83 -4.51
CA ALA A 506 -8.63 34.84 -4.25
C ALA A 506 -7.65 34.72 -5.43
N MET A 507 -8.11 34.88 -6.68
CA MET A 507 -7.22 35.03 -7.83
C MET A 507 -6.31 36.24 -7.69
N ARG A 508 -6.85 37.40 -7.29
CA ARG A 508 -6.05 38.61 -7.11
C ARG A 508 -4.98 38.47 -6.02
N ASP A 509 -5.31 37.79 -4.91
CA ASP A 509 -4.35 37.51 -3.85
C ASP A 509 -3.24 36.57 -4.35
N LEU A 510 -3.60 35.54 -5.13
CA LEU A 510 -2.62 34.65 -5.76
C LEU A 510 -1.71 35.40 -6.75
N THR A 511 -2.29 36.24 -7.63
CA THR A 511 -1.54 36.97 -8.66
C THR A 511 -0.58 37.99 -8.04
N ALA A 512 -1.01 38.70 -6.99
CA ALA A 512 -0.15 39.60 -6.22
C ALA A 512 1.07 38.87 -5.64
N SER A 513 0.88 37.64 -5.16
CA SER A 513 1.98 36.84 -4.62
C SER A 513 2.93 36.29 -5.68
N LEU A 514 2.41 35.92 -6.86
CA LEU A 514 3.23 35.48 -7.99
C LEU A 514 4.08 36.61 -8.59
N MET A 515 3.62 37.85 -8.46
CA MET A 515 4.40 39.04 -8.84
C MET A 515 5.45 39.45 -7.80
N ASN A 516 5.58 38.75 -6.67
CA ASN A 516 6.66 39.01 -5.73
C ASN A 516 8.02 38.65 -6.38
N PRO A 517 9.04 39.54 -6.36
CA PRO A 517 10.37 39.26 -6.92
C PRO A 517 11.06 38.01 -6.36
N HIS A 518 10.65 37.56 -5.17
CA HIS A 518 11.17 36.35 -4.52
C HIS A 518 10.41 35.07 -4.92
N CYS A 519 9.31 35.18 -5.65
CA CYS A 519 8.55 34.05 -6.16
C CYS A 519 9.28 33.41 -7.36
N LYS A 520 9.53 32.09 -7.29
CA LYS A 520 10.24 31.32 -8.31
C LYS A 520 9.34 30.37 -9.11
N VAL A 521 8.02 30.51 -8.95
CA VAL A 521 7.05 29.66 -9.64
C VAL A 521 7.14 29.91 -11.14
N LYS A 522 7.55 28.88 -11.88
CA LYS A 522 7.66 28.87 -13.34
C LYS A 522 6.47 28.21 -14.00
N ARG A 523 5.85 27.21 -13.37
CA ARG A 523 4.63 26.55 -13.87
C ARG A 523 3.47 26.82 -12.93
N LEU A 524 2.37 27.30 -13.47
CA LEU A 524 1.09 27.42 -12.78
C LEU A 524 0.01 26.70 -13.58
N SER A 525 -0.69 25.74 -12.95
CA SER A 525 -1.89 25.14 -13.50
C SER A 525 -3.15 25.62 -12.79
N LEU A 526 -4.10 26.13 -13.58
CA LEU A 526 -5.46 26.50 -13.17
C LEU A 526 -6.50 25.82 -14.08
N ARG A 527 -6.20 24.60 -14.53
CA ARG A 527 -7.09 23.81 -15.37
C ARG A 527 -8.42 23.58 -14.65
N LYS A 528 -9.56 23.76 -15.34
CA LYS A 528 -10.91 23.49 -14.79
C LYS A 528 -11.22 24.22 -13.47
N CYS A 529 -10.76 25.46 -13.34
CA CYS A 529 -10.99 26.29 -12.14
C CYS A 529 -12.24 27.19 -12.25
N SER A 530 -13.07 26.99 -13.27
CA SER A 530 -14.24 27.82 -13.57
C SER A 530 -13.88 29.30 -13.79
N LEU A 531 -12.72 29.55 -14.43
CA LEU A 531 -12.25 30.89 -14.71
C LEU A 531 -13.16 31.59 -15.75
N SER A 532 -13.23 32.91 -15.63
CA SER A 532 -13.99 33.83 -16.48
C SER A 532 -13.10 34.99 -16.91
N SER A 533 -13.60 35.86 -17.81
CA SER A 533 -12.85 37.02 -18.29
C SER A 533 -12.36 37.97 -17.17
N SER A 534 -13.11 38.12 -16.07
CA SER A 534 -12.68 38.92 -14.92
C SER A 534 -11.42 38.36 -14.25
N HIS A 535 -11.22 37.04 -14.28
CA HIS A 535 -9.99 36.42 -13.75
C HIS A 535 -8.80 36.60 -14.71
N CYS A 536 -9.07 36.72 -16.02
CA CYS A 536 -8.03 36.99 -17.02
C CYS A 536 -7.38 38.37 -16.86
N GLU A 537 -8.08 39.37 -16.31
CA GLU A 537 -7.47 40.67 -15.98
C GLU A 537 -6.33 40.51 -14.97
N ASP A 538 -6.59 39.77 -13.88
CA ASP A 538 -5.57 39.50 -12.86
C ASP A 538 -4.43 38.63 -13.42
N LEU A 539 -4.72 37.64 -14.27
CA LEU A 539 -3.69 36.83 -14.94
C LEU A 539 -2.84 37.65 -15.93
N ALA A 540 -3.45 38.54 -16.70
CA ALA A 540 -2.74 39.44 -17.61
C ALA A 540 -1.78 40.37 -16.85
N SER A 541 -2.11 40.76 -15.61
CA SER A 541 -1.22 41.55 -14.76
C SER A 541 0.09 40.82 -14.43
N ILE A 542 0.04 39.49 -14.22
CA ILE A 542 1.24 38.66 -14.00
C ILE A 542 2.10 38.65 -15.27
N LEU A 543 1.47 38.49 -16.44
CA LEU A 543 2.17 38.43 -17.73
C LEU A 543 2.82 39.78 -18.10
N CYS A 544 2.23 40.89 -17.67
CA CYS A 544 2.79 42.23 -17.80
C CYS A 544 3.93 42.54 -16.81
N SER A 545 4.08 41.78 -15.73
CA SER A 545 5.03 42.12 -14.68
C SER A 545 6.44 41.64 -15.00
N SER A 546 7.43 42.54 -14.89
CA SER A 546 8.85 42.20 -15.05
C SER A 546 9.41 41.37 -13.88
N THR A 547 8.65 41.23 -12.79
CA THR A 547 9.05 40.44 -11.61
C THR A 547 8.56 39.00 -11.67
N SER A 548 7.64 38.68 -12.58
CA SER A 548 7.13 37.33 -12.76
C SER A 548 8.21 36.43 -13.35
N SER A 549 8.36 35.22 -12.80
CA SER A 549 9.24 34.18 -13.33
C SER A 549 8.48 33.11 -14.12
N LEU A 550 7.19 33.34 -14.40
CA LEU A 550 6.30 32.36 -15.01
C LEU A 550 6.74 32.04 -16.46
N LYS A 551 6.89 30.74 -16.73
CA LYS A 551 7.26 30.16 -18.03
C LYS A 551 6.13 29.35 -18.64
N GLU A 552 5.27 28.76 -17.83
CA GLU A 552 4.16 27.93 -18.27
C GLU A 552 2.89 28.25 -17.51
N LEU A 553 1.80 28.45 -18.26
CA LEU A 553 0.47 28.72 -17.73
C LEU A 553 -0.54 27.76 -18.35
N ASP A 554 -1.17 26.93 -17.51
CA ASP A 554 -2.23 26.00 -17.94
C ASP A 554 -3.62 26.50 -17.55
N LEU A 555 -4.43 26.83 -18.54
CA LEU A 555 -5.82 27.29 -18.37
C LEU A 555 -6.82 26.39 -19.09
N ARG A 556 -6.45 25.15 -19.46
CA ARG A 556 -7.36 24.21 -20.12
C ARG A 556 -8.64 23.97 -19.31
N GLU A 557 -9.72 23.54 -19.96
CA GLU A 557 -11.03 23.31 -19.36
C GLU A 557 -11.63 24.54 -18.64
N ASN A 558 -11.26 25.75 -19.03
CA ASN A 558 -11.94 26.99 -18.62
C ASN A 558 -12.64 27.64 -19.82
N ASP A 559 -13.79 28.28 -19.59
CA ASP A 559 -14.54 29.02 -20.62
C ASP A 559 -14.14 30.49 -20.60
N LEU A 560 -12.95 30.80 -21.11
CA LEU A 560 -12.38 32.15 -21.07
C LEU A 560 -13.12 33.14 -21.99
N GLN A 561 -13.81 32.62 -23.01
CA GLN A 561 -14.43 33.40 -24.09
C GLN A 561 -13.41 34.29 -24.84
N ASP A 562 -13.85 34.98 -25.90
CA ASP A 562 -13.02 35.92 -26.65
C ASP A 562 -12.39 36.98 -25.74
N SER A 563 -13.22 37.60 -24.89
CA SER A 563 -12.78 38.66 -23.97
C SER A 563 -11.65 38.23 -23.03
N GLY A 564 -11.67 36.99 -22.52
CA GLY A 564 -10.61 36.48 -21.67
C GLY A 564 -9.29 36.27 -22.42
N VAL A 565 -9.35 35.79 -23.66
CA VAL A 565 -8.16 35.59 -24.51
C VAL A 565 -7.59 36.93 -24.99
N GLU A 566 -8.43 37.91 -25.30
CA GLU A 566 -7.99 39.27 -25.62
C GLU A 566 -7.23 39.92 -24.45
N LEU A 567 -7.74 39.77 -23.22
CA LEU A 567 -7.06 40.24 -22.02
C LEU A 567 -5.71 39.56 -21.82
N LEU A 568 -5.63 38.24 -21.96
CA LEU A 568 -4.35 37.52 -21.88
C LEU A 568 -3.38 37.99 -22.97
N SER A 569 -3.87 38.20 -24.19
CA SER A 569 -3.07 38.70 -25.31
C SER A 569 -2.48 40.09 -25.03
N SER A 570 -3.24 40.97 -24.36
CA SER A 570 -2.72 42.27 -23.92
C SER A 570 -1.56 42.14 -22.91
N GLY A 571 -1.61 41.12 -22.05
CA GLY A 571 -0.52 40.77 -21.13
C GLY A 571 0.73 40.25 -21.85
N LEU A 572 0.53 39.36 -22.81
CA LEU A 572 1.60 38.74 -23.62
C LEU A 572 2.32 39.73 -24.54
N GLN A 573 1.65 40.83 -24.92
CA GLN A 573 2.26 41.89 -25.74
C GLN A 573 3.44 42.59 -25.04
N ASN A 574 3.56 42.45 -23.72
CA ASN A 574 4.64 43.07 -22.97
C ASN A 574 6.00 42.44 -23.31
N SER A 575 6.97 43.27 -23.70
CA SER A 575 8.33 42.84 -24.06
C SER A 575 9.10 42.12 -22.95
N GLN A 576 8.68 42.27 -21.69
CA GLN A 576 9.28 41.61 -20.52
C GLN A 576 8.58 40.30 -20.16
N CYS A 577 7.52 39.91 -20.87
CA CYS A 577 6.82 38.66 -20.61
C CYS A 577 7.76 37.47 -20.87
N THR A 578 7.90 36.59 -19.88
CA THR A 578 8.80 35.44 -19.95
C THR A 578 8.12 34.14 -20.35
N LEU A 579 6.80 34.16 -20.61
CA LEU A 579 5.99 32.97 -20.85
C LEU A 579 6.44 32.26 -22.13
N GLU A 580 6.72 30.97 -22.02
CA GLU A 580 7.18 30.09 -23.09
C GLU A 580 6.09 29.11 -23.53
N ILE A 581 5.22 28.67 -22.60
CA ILE A 581 4.18 27.68 -22.86
C ILE A 581 2.84 28.22 -22.36
N LEU A 582 1.84 28.21 -23.24
CA LEU A 582 0.47 28.58 -22.91
C LEU A 582 -0.47 27.44 -23.30
N ARG A 583 -1.14 26.84 -22.30
CA ARG A 583 -2.12 25.78 -22.53
C ARG A 583 -3.53 26.34 -22.42
N LEU A 584 -4.34 26.19 -23.48
CA LEU A 584 -5.70 26.73 -23.57
C LEU A 584 -6.69 25.69 -24.08
N SER A 585 -7.97 25.88 -23.79
CA SER A 585 -9.04 25.22 -24.54
C SER A 585 -9.47 26.10 -25.70
N ALA A 586 -9.60 25.52 -26.88
CA ALA A 586 -9.99 26.24 -28.09
C ALA A 586 -11.48 26.60 -28.16
N SER A 587 -12.27 26.08 -27.22
CA SER A 587 -13.73 26.13 -27.28
C SER A 587 -14.26 27.56 -27.31
N LYS A 588 -15.11 27.84 -28.31
CA LYS A 588 -15.83 29.13 -28.49
C LYS A 588 -14.94 30.36 -28.75
N LEU A 589 -13.69 30.17 -29.20
CA LEU A 589 -12.83 31.28 -29.61
C LEU A 589 -13.08 31.65 -31.09
N THR A 590 -13.18 32.95 -31.35
CA THR A 590 -13.33 33.49 -32.71
C THR A 590 -12.00 33.65 -33.42
N LEU A 591 -12.04 33.77 -34.75
CA LEU A 591 -10.87 34.13 -35.57
C LEU A 591 -10.17 35.42 -35.10
N ALA A 592 -10.93 36.41 -34.62
CA ALA A 592 -10.36 37.67 -34.12
C ALA A 592 -9.48 37.43 -32.89
N SER A 593 -9.98 36.63 -31.93
CA SER A 593 -9.23 36.24 -30.73
C SER A 593 -7.99 35.43 -31.07
N TRP A 594 -8.10 34.47 -32.01
CA TRP A 594 -6.93 33.70 -32.46
C TRP A 594 -5.87 34.57 -33.11
N ARG A 595 -6.25 35.53 -33.97
CA ARG A 595 -5.31 36.49 -34.57
C ARG A 595 -4.63 37.36 -33.52
N CYS A 596 -5.41 37.85 -32.55
CA CYS A 596 -4.87 38.62 -31.44
C CYS A 596 -3.80 37.83 -30.69
N LEU A 597 -4.12 36.61 -30.26
CA LEU A 597 -3.21 35.75 -29.51
C LEU A 597 -1.96 35.33 -30.31
N THR A 598 -2.17 34.78 -31.51
CA THR A 598 -1.08 34.24 -32.34
C THR A 598 -0.12 35.32 -32.84
N SER A 599 -0.56 36.58 -32.92
CA SER A 599 0.30 37.70 -33.32
C SER A 599 1.25 38.20 -32.21
N VAL A 600 0.92 37.92 -30.94
CA VAL A 600 1.70 38.37 -29.78
C VAL A 600 2.49 37.25 -29.11
N PHE A 601 2.03 36.00 -29.20
CA PHE A 601 2.66 34.87 -28.51
C PHE A 601 3.72 34.17 -29.38
N HIS A 602 4.93 34.03 -28.84
CA HIS A 602 6.12 33.54 -29.57
C HIS A 602 6.56 32.12 -29.14
N GLY A 603 5.74 31.42 -28.35
CA GLY A 603 6.10 30.15 -27.72
C GLY A 603 5.22 28.97 -28.15
N GLU A 604 5.19 27.96 -27.28
CA GLU A 604 4.41 26.73 -27.44
C GLU A 604 2.94 26.98 -27.07
N LEU A 605 2.08 26.91 -28.08
CA LEU A 605 0.64 26.92 -27.90
C LEU A 605 0.15 25.48 -27.83
N ASP A 606 -0.37 25.08 -26.68
CA ASP A 606 -0.79 23.71 -26.44
C ASP A 606 -2.31 23.65 -26.19
N LEU A 607 -3.02 23.01 -27.12
CA LEU A 607 -4.48 22.82 -27.07
C LEU A 607 -4.83 21.35 -26.79
N SER A 608 -3.85 20.56 -26.37
CA SER A 608 -3.97 19.12 -26.16
C SER A 608 -5.03 18.77 -25.12
N GLU A 609 -5.60 17.58 -25.24
CA GLU A 609 -6.68 17.05 -24.39
C GLU A 609 -8.00 17.85 -24.46
N SER A 610 -8.16 18.71 -25.47
CA SER A 610 -9.43 19.42 -25.75
C SER A 610 -10.06 18.87 -27.02
N ARG A 611 -11.36 18.53 -26.99
CA ARG A 611 -12.11 18.13 -28.19
C ARG A 611 -12.27 19.33 -29.12
N LEU A 612 -11.49 19.36 -30.20
CA LEU A 612 -11.49 20.46 -31.17
C LEU A 612 -12.48 20.19 -32.30
N LEU A 613 -13.40 21.12 -32.55
CA LEU A 613 -14.29 21.06 -33.70
C LEU A 613 -13.56 21.51 -34.97
N MET A 614 -13.99 21.01 -36.15
CA MET A 614 -13.42 21.43 -37.43
C MET A 614 -13.44 22.95 -37.60
N SER A 615 -14.57 23.59 -37.29
CA SER A 615 -14.71 25.06 -37.40
C SER A 615 -13.79 25.83 -36.45
N GLU A 616 -13.38 25.25 -35.33
CA GLU A 616 -12.42 25.87 -34.40
C GLU A 616 -11.00 25.73 -34.94
N LEU A 617 -10.65 24.56 -35.50
CA LEU A 617 -9.37 24.36 -36.18
C LEU A 617 -9.22 25.25 -37.42
N GLU A 618 -10.28 25.42 -38.21
CA GLU A 618 -10.28 26.32 -39.38
C GLU A 618 -9.99 27.77 -38.99
N GLN A 619 -10.55 28.24 -37.87
CA GLN A 619 -10.30 29.58 -37.35
C GLN A 619 -8.86 29.75 -36.85
N LEU A 620 -8.36 28.79 -36.08
CA LEU A 620 -6.96 28.79 -35.65
C LEU A 620 -6.00 28.75 -36.86
N SER A 621 -6.25 27.86 -37.81
CA SER A 621 -5.48 27.71 -39.04
C SER A 621 -5.46 29.01 -39.87
N ALA A 622 -6.61 29.70 -39.98
CA ALA A 622 -6.68 30.99 -40.65
C ALA A 622 -5.86 32.08 -39.94
N ALA A 623 -5.79 32.07 -38.61
CA ALA A 623 -4.90 32.96 -37.86
C ALA A 623 -3.42 32.58 -38.06
N MET A 624 -3.09 31.29 -38.05
CA MET A 624 -1.71 30.81 -38.22
C MET A 624 -1.11 31.03 -39.62
N ARG A 625 -1.95 31.11 -40.66
CA ARG A 625 -1.52 31.48 -42.03
C ARG A 625 -1.27 32.98 -42.20
N SER A 626 -1.59 33.78 -41.18
CA SER A 626 -1.41 35.24 -41.23
C SER A 626 0.06 35.61 -41.03
N GLN A 627 0.55 36.62 -41.75
CA GLN A 627 1.96 37.04 -41.76
C GLN A 627 2.45 37.60 -40.41
N ASP A 628 1.53 37.93 -39.51
CA ASP A 628 1.79 38.41 -38.17
C ASP A 628 1.86 37.29 -37.12
N CYS A 629 1.53 36.04 -37.48
CA CYS A 629 1.62 34.89 -36.59
C CYS A 629 3.05 34.69 -36.08
N ARG A 630 3.22 34.34 -34.81
CA ARG A 630 4.54 34.12 -34.19
C ARG A 630 4.66 32.79 -33.46
N VAL A 631 3.61 31.97 -33.49
CA VAL A 631 3.60 30.64 -32.86
C VAL A 631 4.54 29.71 -33.61
N ASN A 632 5.49 29.12 -32.87
CA ASN A 632 6.51 28.20 -33.42
C ASN A 632 6.23 26.74 -33.07
N THR A 633 5.51 26.45 -31.98
CA THR A 633 5.15 25.11 -31.57
C THR A 633 3.65 25.05 -31.33
N LEU A 634 2.99 24.08 -31.98
CA LEU A 634 1.58 23.80 -31.80
C LEU A 634 1.41 22.35 -31.34
N ARG A 635 0.81 22.16 -30.16
CA ARG A 635 0.40 20.84 -29.69
C ARG A 635 -1.10 20.67 -29.78
N LEU A 636 -1.51 19.61 -30.48
CA LEU A 636 -2.89 19.18 -30.68
C LEU A 636 -3.04 17.71 -30.26
N LYS A 637 -2.32 17.29 -29.23
CA LYS A 637 -2.32 15.90 -28.78
C LYS A 637 -3.70 15.54 -28.22
N GLN A 638 -4.24 14.40 -28.62
CA GLN A 638 -5.53 13.90 -28.12
C GLN A 638 -6.67 14.92 -28.28
N CYS A 639 -6.72 15.60 -29.42
CA CYS A 639 -7.77 16.58 -29.75
C CYS A 639 -8.97 15.97 -30.48
N PHE A 640 -9.00 14.64 -30.64
CA PHE A 640 -10.01 13.88 -31.38
C PHE A 640 -10.07 14.25 -32.88
N LEU A 641 -8.92 14.64 -33.45
CA LEU A 641 -8.81 14.95 -34.86
C LEU A 641 -8.97 13.68 -35.69
N LYS A 642 -9.67 13.81 -36.81
CA LYS A 642 -9.84 12.76 -37.84
C LYS A 642 -9.03 13.10 -39.09
N ASN A 643 -8.92 12.15 -40.02
CA ASN A 643 -8.21 12.33 -41.29
C ASN A 643 -8.53 13.63 -42.04
N ASN A 644 -9.79 14.05 -42.12
CA ASN A 644 -10.18 15.26 -42.86
C ASN A 644 -9.69 16.59 -42.21
N TYR A 645 -9.25 16.57 -40.95
CA TYR A 645 -8.66 17.76 -40.30
C TYR A 645 -7.26 18.04 -40.83
N CYS A 646 -6.59 17.02 -41.40
CA CYS A 646 -5.26 17.14 -41.94
C CYS A 646 -5.17 18.07 -43.15
N GLU A 647 -6.23 18.24 -43.93
CA GLU A 647 -6.26 19.21 -45.04
C GLU A 647 -6.09 20.65 -44.51
N VAL A 648 -6.77 20.98 -43.41
CA VAL A 648 -6.68 22.28 -42.76
C VAL A 648 -5.28 22.52 -42.20
N LEU A 649 -4.65 21.51 -41.60
CA LEU A 649 -3.27 21.58 -41.10
C LEU A 649 -2.24 21.66 -42.23
N ALA A 650 -2.40 20.88 -43.30
CA ALA A 650 -1.55 20.92 -44.49
C ALA A 650 -1.54 22.31 -45.14
N SER A 651 -2.66 23.02 -45.11
CA SER A 651 -2.74 24.40 -45.59
C SER A 651 -1.94 25.40 -44.74
N VAL A 652 -1.75 25.13 -43.44
CA VAL A 652 -0.86 25.92 -42.57
C VAL A 652 0.59 25.64 -42.93
N LEU A 653 0.95 24.36 -43.09
CA LEU A 653 2.30 23.94 -43.47
C LEU A 653 2.71 24.48 -44.86
N SER A 654 1.75 24.67 -45.76
CA SER A 654 2.00 25.15 -47.12
C SER A 654 2.04 26.68 -47.25
N SER A 655 1.77 27.43 -46.18
CA SER A 655 1.60 28.88 -46.23
C SER A 655 2.89 29.64 -45.92
N ASP A 656 3.22 30.63 -46.76
CA ASP A 656 4.34 31.56 -46.56
C ASP A 656 4.27 32.36 -45.25
N GLY A 657 3.11 32.43 -44.60
CA GLY A 657 2.93 33.14 -43.32
C GLY A 657 3.15 32.25 -42.08
N SER A 658 3.36 30.95 -42.25
CA SER A 658 3.54 30.03 -41.13
C SER A 658 4.98 30.03 -40.63
N HIS A 659 5.15 30.22 -39.33
CA HIS A 659 6.43 30.11 -38.63
C HIS A 659 6.55 28.82 -37.80
N LEU A 660 5.66 27.86 -38.05
CA LEU A 660 5.57 26.63 -37.28
C LEU A 660 6.79 25.73 -37.49
N LYS A 661 7.46 25.38 -36.40
CA LYS A 661 8.64 24.52 -36.32
C LYS A 661 8.35 23.16 -35.69
N GLU A 662 7.42 23.08 -34.75
CA GLU A 662 7.01 21.82 -34.14
C GLU A 662 5.49 21.66 -34.19
N LEU A 663 5.04 20.48 -34.63
CA LEU A 663 3.65 20.08 -34.66
C LEU A 663 3.49 18.72 -34.00
N ASP A 664 2.76 18.69 -32.89
CA ASP A 664 2.44 17.46 -32.17
C ASP A 664 0.97 17.11 -32.37
N LEU A 665 0.72 16.03 -33.12
CA LEU A 665 -0.61 15.51 -33.42
C LEU A 665 -0.83 14.14 -32.77
N SER A 666 0.00 13.77 -31.80
CA SER A 666 -0.05 12.46 -31.16
C SER A 666 -1.44 12.15 -30.60
N ASP A 667 -1.79 10.87 -30.54
CA ASP A 667 -3.05 10.39 -29.99
C ASP A 667 -4.32 10.92 -30.73
N ASN A 668 -4.22 11.18 -32.03
CA ASN A 668 -5.37 11.48 -32.91
C ASN A 668 -5.58 10.40 -33.97
N ASP A 669 -6.82 10.06 -34.34
CA ASP A 669 -7.09 8.98 -35.30
C ASP A 669 -6.99 9.47 -36.76
N LEU A 670 -5.77 9.82 -37.17
CA LEU A 670 -5.52 10.42 -38.49
C LEU A 670 -5.50 9.38 -39.61
N GLN A 671 -5.04 8.16 -39.32
CA GLN A 671 -4.87 7.07 -40.29
C GLN A 671 -3.96 7.45 -41.48
N ASP A 672 -3.74 6.53 -42.42
CA ASP A 672 -2.90 6.79 -43.59
C ASP A 672 -3.45 7.94 -44.47
N SER A 673 -4.77 8.04 -44.61
CA SER A 673 -5.41 9.11 -45.39
C SER A 673 -5.18 10.51 -44.80
N GLY A 674 -5.13 10.65 -43.47
CA GLY A 674 -4.76 11.91 -42.84
C GLY A 674 -3.27 12.22 -43.03
N VAL A 675 -2.42 11.20 -42.99
CA VAL A 675 -0.98 11.34 -43.25
C VAL A 675 -0.69 11.72 -44.71
N GLU A 676 -1.44 11.19 -45.68
CA GLU A 676 -1.38 11.59 -47.09
C GLU A 676 -1.64 13.10 -47.25
N LEU A 677 -2.73 13.60 -46.64
CA LEU A 677 -3.07 15.02 -46.65
C LEU A 677 -1.98 15.88 -45.99
N LEU A 678 -1.48 15.50 -44.81
CA LEU A 678 -0.37 16.21 -44.15
C LEU A 678 0.90 16.20 -45.02
N SER A 679 1.20 15.07 -45.67
CA SER A 679 2.37 14.91 -46.53
C SER A 679 2.35 15.88 -47.71
N SER A 680 1.18 16.18 -48.26
CA SER A 680 1.04 17.21 -49.30
C SER A 680 1.48 18.61 -48.83
N GLY A 681 1.24 18.93 -47.55
CA GLY A 681 1.69 20.18 -46.94
C GLY A 681 3.19 20.21 -46.64
N LEU A 682 3.74 19.08 -46.20
CA LEU A 682 5.18 18.90 -45.98
C LEU A 682 6.00 19.02 -47.28
N GLN A 683 5.42 18.64 -48.42
CA GLN A 683 6.05 18.77 -49.75
C GLN A 683 6.14 20.21 -50.25
N SER A 684 5.44 21.15 -49.62
CA SER A 684 5.48 22.55 -50.01
C SER A 684 6.89 23.14 -49.77
N PRO A 685 7.46 23.90 -50.72
CA PRO A 685 8.76 24.56 -50.52
C PRO A 685 8.73 25.62 -49.39
N GLN A 686 7.53 25.99 -48.94
CA GLN A 686 7.29 26.96 -47.88
C GLN A 686 7.19 26.29 -46.50
N CYS A 687 7.12 24.97 -46.44
CA CYS A 687 7.08 24.26 -45.17
C CYS A 687 8.42 24.40 -44.46
N THR A 688 8.41 24.91 -43.23
CA THR A 688 9.63 25.09 -42.42
C THR A 688 9.65 24.22 -41.17
N LEU A 689 8.75 23.22 -41.11
CA LEU A 689 8.56 22.33 -39.97
C LEU A 689 9.81 21.47 -39.72
N GLU A 690 10.24 21.40 -38.47
CA GLU A 690 11.43 20.67 -38.03
C GLU A 690 11.07 19.43 -37.20
N ILE A 691 9.97 19.45 -36.46
CA ILE A 691 9.53 18.35 -35.59
C ILE A 691 8.07 18.00 -35.90
N LEU A 692 7.81 16.72 -36.19
CA LEU A 692 6.47 16.18 -36.38
C LEU A 692 6.27 14.95 -35.49
N ARG A 693 5.28 15.01 -34.60
CA ARG A 693 4.89 13.86 -33.76
C ARG A 693 3.52 13.34 -34.17
N LEU A 694 3.48 12.06 -34.52
CA LEU A 694 2.29 11.31 -34.94
C LEU A 694 2.14 10.04 -34.10
N SER A 695 2.59 10.05 -32.86
CA SER A 695 2.51 8.88 -31.98
C SER A 695 1.05 8.45 -31.82
N PHE A 696 0.76 7.15 -31.90
CA PHE A 696 -0.60 6.59 -31.75
C PHE A 696 -1.65 7.22 -32.70
N CYS A 697 -1.26 7.47 -33.96
CA CYS A 697 -2.12 8.05 -34.99
C CYS A 697 -2.80 7.07 -35.96
N GLY A 698 -2.53 5.77 -35.82
CA GLY A 698 -3.06 4.74 -36.71
C GLY A 698 -2.35 4.69 -38.06
N VAL A 699 -1.08 5.10 -38.11
CA VAL A 699 -0.25 5.09 -39.31
C VAL A 699 0.22 3.66 -39.62
N THR A 700 0.12 3.23 -40.87
CA THR A 700 0.58 1.92 -41.35
C THR A 700 1.77 2.05 -42.31
N GLU A 701 2.18 0.95 -42.94
CA GLU A 701 3.16 0.93 -44.04
C GLU A 701 2.81 1.95 -45.13
N ASN A 702 1.54 2.05 -45.54
CA ASN A 702 1.10 2.98 -46.58
C ASN A 702 1.28 4.44 -46.15
N GLY A 703 0.98 4.78 -44.89
CA GLY A 703 1.22 6.11 -44.34
C GLY A 703 2.71 6.49 -44.36
N CYS A 704 3.59 5.51 -44.13
CA CYS A 704 5.03 5.70 -44.20
C CYS A 704 5.52 5.99 -45.63
N GLU A 705 4.89 5.42 -46.67
CA GLU A 705 5.21 5.74 -48.07
C GLU A 705 4.94 7.22 -48.39
N PHE A 706 3.81 7.77 -47.93
CA PHE A 706 3.49 9.19 -48.10
C PHE A 706 4.50 10.10 -47.39
N LEU A 707 4.88 9.76 -46.15
CA LEU A 707 5.90 10.49 -45.40
C LEU A 707 7.27 10.43 -46.08
N ALA A 708 7.69 9.25 -46.55
CA ALA A 708 8.96 9.07 -47.26
C ALA A 708 9.00 9.88 -48.57
N SER A 709 7.87 9.94 -49.28
CA SER A 709 7.70 10.80 -50.46
C SER A 709 7.81 12.28 -50.10
N ALA A 710 7.17 12.72 -49.02
CA ALA A 710 7.28 14.10 -48.53
C ALA A 710 8.71 14.48 -48.11
N LEU A 711 9.43 13.58 -47.45
CA LEU A 711 10.83 13.80 -47.07
C LEU A 711 11.77 13.88 -48.28
N SER A 712 11.37 13.35 -49.43
CA SER A 712 12.11 13.47 -50.69
C SER A 712 11.91 14.81 -51.38
N ALA A 713 10.98 15.65 -50.90
CA ALA A 713 10.77 16.99 -51.43
C ALA A 713 11.93 17.91 -51.02
N ASN A 714 12.39 18.76 -51.95
CA ASN A 714 13.50 19.68 -51.72
C ASN A 714 13.02 21.14 -51.78
N PRO A 715 13.20 21.94 -50.70
CA PRO A 715 13.86 21.59 -49.43
C PRO A 715 12.93 20.93 -48.41
N SER A 716 13.38 19.85 -47.75
CA SER A 716 12.80 19.35 -46.49
C SER A 716 13.57 19.92 -45.29
N TYR A 717 12.85 20.35 -44.26
CA TYR A 717 13.43 20.87 -43.00
C TYR A 717 13.22 19.94 -41.81
N LEU A 718 12.51 18.82 -42.00
CA LEU A 718 12.16 17.92 -40.91
C LEU A 718 13.41 17.24 -40.35
N ARG A 719 13.60 17.36 -39.03
CA ARG A 719 14.71 16.79 -38.25
C ARG A 719 14.27 15.69 -37.31
N GLU A 720 13.03 15.75 -36.82
CA GLU A 720 12.48 14.72 -35.93
C GLU A 720 11.11 14.25 -36.40
N LEU A 721 10.96 12.93 -36.51
CA LEU A 721 9.70 12.26 -36.80
C LEU A 721 9.44 11.17 -35.76
N ASP A 722 8.35 11.31 -35.03
CA ASP A 722 7.91 10.34 -34.02
C ASP A 722 6.66 9.59 -34.51
N LEU A 723 6.84 8.30 -34.78
CA LEU A 723 5.81 7.33 -35.17
C LEU A 723 5.60 6.24 -34.10
N SER A 724 6.04 6.45 -32.85
CA SER A 724 5.81 5.49 -31.76
C SER A 724 4.34 5.08 -31.66
N TYR A 725 4.07 3.84 -31.24
CA TYR A 725 2.70 3.30 -31.13
C TYR A 725 1.86 3.31 -32.42
N ASN A 726 2.51 3.30 -33.58
CA ASN A 726 1.86 3.04 -34.87
C ASN A 726 2.22 1.65 -35.39
N HIS A 727 1.82 1.37 -36.64
CA HIS A 727 2.07 0.10 -37.33
C HIS A 727 2.88 0.29 -38.62
N PRO A 728 4.06 0.94 -38.58
CA PRO A 728 4.83 1.27 -39.78
C PRO A 728 5.34 0.05 -40.56
N GLY A 729 5.30 -1.15 -39.97
CA GLY A 729 5.78 -2.39 -40.58
C GLY A 729 7.29 -2.41 -40.86
N GLU A 730 7.84 -3.56 -41.26
CA GLU A 730 9.28 -3.63 -41.60
C GLU A 730 9.60 -2.79 -42.86
N THR A 731 8.67 -2.76 -43.81
CA THR A 731 8.82 -2.02 -45.08
C THR A 731 8.80 -0.51 -44.86
N GLY A 732 7.83 0.03 -44.10
CA GLY A 732 7.74 1.46 -43.81
C GLY A 732 8.90 1.96 -42.95
N VAL A 733 9.33 1.19 -41.95
CA VAL A 733 10.54 1.51 -41.16
C VAL A 733 11.77 1.55 -42.06
N LYS A 734 11.94 0.56 -42.95
CA LYS A 734 13.06 0.52 -43.89
C LYS A 734 13.05 1.72 -44.84
N LEU A 735 11.91 2.06 -45.44
CA LEU A 735 11.78 3.19 -46.36
C LEU A 735 12.17 4.53 -45.71
N LEU A 736 11.72 4.78 -44.48
CA LEU A 736 12.03 6.02 -43.76
C LEU A 736 13.49 6.05 -43.27
N THR A 737 14.06 4.89 -42.90
CA THR A 737 15.47 4.78 -42.49
C THR A 737 16.41 4.98 -43.67
N GLU A 738 16.15 4.38 -44.84
CA GLU A 738 16.95 4.59 -46.06
C GLU A 738 16.95 6.07 -46.47
N ARG A 739 15.83 6.78 -46.25
CA ARG A 739 15.75 8.23 -46.50
C ARG A 739 16.51 9.06 -45.50
N LYS A 740 16.58 8.64 -44.25
CA LYS A 740 17.40 9.29 -43.21
C LYS A 740 18.88 9.31 -43.59
N ASP A 741 19.35 8.26 -44.26
CA ASP A 741 20.76 8.10 -44.67
C ASP A 741 21.10 8.86 -45.96
N ASP A 742 20.14 9.52 -46.62
CA ASP A 742 20.33 10.31 -47.83
C ASP A 742 20.98 11.68 -47.52
N GLN A 743 21.93 12.13 -48.34
CA GLN A 743 22.70 13.36 -48.08
C GLN A 743 21.86 14.64 -48.12
N ASP A 744 20.73 14.60 -48.83
CA ASP A 744 19.81 15.72 -48.98
C ASP A 744 18.72 15.74 -47.88
N CYS A 745 18.65 14.71 -47.02
CA CYS A 745 17.68 14.60 -45.94
C CYS A 745 18.24 15.18 -44.63
N LYS A 746 17.43 15.98 -43.91
CA LYS A 746 17.82 16.59 -42.61
C LYS A 746 17.30 15.82 -41.39
N LEU A 747 16.71 14.65 -41.60
CA LEU A 747 16.09 13.87 -40.53
C LEU A 747 17.17 13.29 -39.61
N ASP A 748 17.31 13.81 -38.40
CA ASP A 748 18.29 13.37 -37.41
C ASP A 748 17.72 12.29 -36.48
N THR A 749 16.43 12.42 -36.13
CA THR A 749 15.76 11.59 -35.13
C THR A 749 14.51 10.92 -35.73
N PHE A 750 14.43 9.60 -35.59
CA PHE A 750 13.29 8.80 -36.03
C PHE A 750 12.93 7.82 -34.92
N ILE A 751 11.69 7.88 -34.41
CA ILE A 751 11.22 7.09 -33.26
C ILE A 751 10.06 6.21 -33.73
N VAL A 752 10.15 4.90 -33.45
CA VAL A 752 9.12 3.91 -33.82
C VAL A 752 8.75 2.95 -32.69
N ASP A 753 9.41 3.06 -31.53
CA ASP A 753 9.29 2.08 -30.44
C ASP A 753 7.89 2.06 -29.80
N HIS A 754 7.53 0.90 -29.23
CA HIS A 754 6.29 0.63 -28.50
C HIS A 754 6.48 0.61 -26.97
N ASP A 755 7.67 0.95 -26.48
CA ASP A 755 8.12 0.69 -25.10
C ASP A 755 8.17 1.93 -24.16
N ALA A 756 7.62 3.07 -24.56
CA ALA A 756 7.50 4.22 -23.67
C ALA A 756 6.34 4.06 -22.66
N GLU A 757 6.52 4.45 -21.40
CA GLU A 757 5.46 4.46 -20.36
C GLU A 757 4.31 5.46 -20.64
N CYS A 758 4.06 5.82 -21.90
CA CYS A 758 3.34 7.00 -22.27
C CYS A 758 1.81 6.81 -22.48
N TRP A 759 1.06 7.01 -21.39
CA TRP A 759 -0.22 7.76 -21.37
C TRP A 759 -1.51 7.04 -21.77
N LEU A 760 -2.08 6.32 -20.80
CA LEU A 760 -3.45 5.77 -20.84
C LEU A 760 -4.54 6.72 -20.32
N LYS A 761 -4.21 7.99 -20.00
CA LYS A 761 -5.10 8.83 -19.17
C LYS A 761 -6.35 9.39 -19.85
N SER A 762 -6.46 9.40 -21.19
CA SER A 762 -7.72 9.86 -21.84
C SER A 762 -7.93 9.51 -23.32
N GLY A 763 -6.95 8.91 -24.02
CA GLY A 763 -7.03 8.62 -25.46
C GLY A 763 -8.01 7.53 -25.88
N LEU A 764 -8.27 6.49 -25.06
CA LEU A 764 -9.08 5.34 -25.48
C LEU A 764 -10.54 5.68 -25.76
N LYS A 765 -11.11 6.67 -25.07
CA LYS A 765 -12.50 7.11 -25.25
C LYS A 765 -12.80 7.60 -26.67
N LYS A 766 -11.79 7.96 -27.46
CA LYS A 766 -11.97 8.37 -28.87
C LYS A 766 -12.46 7.22 -29.76
N TYR A 767 -12.17 5.98 -29.37
CA TYR A 767 -12.61 4.78 -30.07
C TYR A 767 -13.99 4.30 -29.60
N ALA A 768 -14.74 5.12 -28.85
CA ALA A 768 -16.06 4.77 -28.35
C ALA A 768 -16.99 4.26 -29.46
N CYS A 769 -17.49 3.04 -29.31
CA CYS A 769 -18.48 2.45 -30.21
C CYS A 769 -19.84 2.33 -29.52
N GLU A 770 -20.91 2.61 -30.27
CA GLU A 770 -22.27 2.32 -29.83
C GLU A 770 -22.55 0.82 -30.02
N LEU A 771 -23.08 0.20 -28.98
CA LEU A 771 -23.36 -1.23 -28.94
C LEU A 771 -24.85 -1.48 -28.67
N THR A 772 -25.40 -2.49 -29.33
CA THR A 772 -26.80 -2.89 -29.21
C THR A 772 -26.90 -4.32 -28.71
N LEU A 773 -27.55 -4.54 -27.57
CA LEU A 773 -27.75 -5.89 -27.02
C LEU A 773 -28.67 -6.73 -27.92
N ASP A 774 -28.23 -7.93 -28.30
CA ASP A 774 -28.92 -8.78 -29.26
C ASP A 774 -29.98 -9.67 -28.59
N PRO A 775 -31.29 -9.42 -28.79
CA PRO A 775 -32.36 -10.23 -28.20
C PRO A 775 -32.36 -11.68 -28.71
N ASN A 776 -31.70 -11.98 -29.82
CA ASN A 776 -31.57 -13.34 -30.33
C ASN A 776 -30.55 -14.18 -29.55
N THR A 777 -29.62 -13.53 -28.85
CA THR A 777 -28.61 -14.20 -28.02
C THR A 777 -29.00 -14.22 -26.54
N ALA A 778 -29.77 -13.24 -26.08
CA ALA A 778 -30.12 -13.05 -24.66
C ALA A 778 -30.75 -14.29 -24.00
N HIS A 779 -30.31 -14.63 -22.80
CA HIS A 779 -30.95 -15.65 -21.96
C HIS A 779 -32.43 -15.31 -21.67
N ARG A 780 -33.27 -16.32 -21.39
CA ARG A 780 -34.70 -16.11 -21.09
C ARG A 780 -34.94 -15.30 -19.81
N ASP A 781 -33.98 -15.33 -18.89
CA ASP A 781 -34.04 -14.55 -17.64
C ASP A 781 -33.45 -13.13 -17.76
N ILE A 782 -33.08 -12.71 -18.99
CA ILE A 782 -32.59 -11.35 -19.26
C ILE A 782 -33.65 -10.57 -20.05
N SER A 783 -34.27 -9.57 -19.43
CA SER A 783 -35.08 -8.59 -20.14
C SER A 783 -34.21 -7.43 -20.63
N LEU A 784 -34.34 -7.11 -21.91
CA LEU A 784 -33.67 -5.98 -22.54
C LEU A 784 -34.61 -4.77 -22.56
N SER A 785 -34.04 -3.60 -22.25
CA SER A 785 -34.69 -2.30 -22.42
C SER A 785 -35.11 -2.04 -23.87
N LYS A 786 -36.07 -1.12 -24.06
CA LYS A 786 -36.59 -0.76 -25.40
C LYS A 786 -35.52 -0.21 -26.35
N ASP A 787 -34.50 0.45 -25.80
CA ASP A 787 -33.36 0.98 -26.56
C ASP A 787 -32.23 -0.06 -26.73
N HIS A 788 -32.38 -1.27 -26.16
CA HIS A 788 -31.40 -2.35 -26.19
C HIS A 788 -30.02 -1.96 -25.63
N GLN A 789 -29.95 -0.96 -24.72
CA GLN A 789 -28.70 -0.53 -24.08
C GLN A 789 -28.56 -0.99 -22.63
N LYS A 790 -29.68 -1.37 -21.99
CA LYS A 790 -29.72 -1.89 -20.62
C LYS A 790 -30.26 -3.31 -20.59
N LEU A 791 -29.66 -4.13 -19.75
CA LEU A 791 -30.13 -5.46 -19.40
C LEU A 791 -30.61 -5.46 -17.94
N THR A 792 -31.71 -6.15 -17.67
CA THR A 792 -32.27 -6.37 -16.33
C THR A 792 -32.64 -7.84 -16.18
N VAL A 793 -32.47 -8.39 -14.99
CA VAL A 793 -32.84 -9.79 -14.73
C VAL A 793 -34.33 -9.87 -14.44
N SER A 794 -35.06 -10.47 -15.36
CA SER A 794 -36.48 -10.79 -15.24
C SER A 794 -36.85 -11.73 -16.37
N GLU A 795 -37.70 -12.72 -16.07
CA GLU A 795 -38.18 -13.68 -17.06
C GLU A 795 -38.86 -12.96 -18.24
N GLN A 796 -38.38 -13.24 -19.45
CA GLN A 796 -38.84 -12.64 -20.69
C GLN A 796 -39.12 -13.73 -21.73
N ASN A 797 -40.30 -13.67 -22.34
CA ASN A 797 -40.70 -14.61 -23.39
C ASN A 797 -40.11 -14.24 -24.75
N TYR A 798 -38.84 -14.57 -24.97
CA TYR A 798 -38.24 -14.48 -26.31
C TYR A 798 -38.57 -15.72 -27.16
N PRO A 799 -38.72 -15.57 -28.49
CA PRO A 799 -38.78 -16.69 -29.41
C PRO A 799 -37.49 -17.52 -29.37
N ASP A 800 -37.61 -18.84 -29.55
CA ASP A 800 -36.44 -19.71 -29.68
C ASP A 800 -35.60 -19.30 -30.89
N HIS A 801 -34.28 -19.23 -30.68
CA HIS A 801 -33.30 -18.83 -31.68
C HIS A 801 -32.03 -19.69 -31.51
N PRO A 802 -31.34 -20.07 -32.61
CA PRO A 802 -30.12 -20.87 -32.53
C PRO A 802 -29.05 -20.22 -31.65
N ASP A 803 -28.81 -18.92 -31.77
CA ASP A 803 -27.73 -18.24 -31.03
C ASP A 803 -28.06 -17.93 -29.55
N ARG A 804 -29.20 -18.39 -29.03
CA ARG A 804 -29.68 -18.05 -27.69
C ARG A 804 -28.94 -18.82 -26.59
N PHE A 805 -28.41 -18.11 -25.61
CA PHE A 805 -27.87 -18.75 -24.40
C PHE A 805 -28.99 -19.41 -23.58
N ARG A 806 -28.76 -20.66 -23.15
CA ARG A 806 -29.74 -21.46 -22.38
C ARG A 806 -29.30 -21.85 -20.96
N LYS A 807 -28.00 -21.78 -20.68
CA LYS A 807 -27.41 -22.29 -19.42
C LYS A 807 -26.96 -21.18 -18.47
N TYR A 808 -26.42 -20.10 -19.02
CA TYR A 808 -25.92 -18.96 -18.25
C TYR A 808 -26.65 -17.70 -18.70
N GLU A 809 -26.95 -16.82 -17.75
CA GLU A 809 -27.53 -15.51 -17.96
C GLU A 809 -26.52 -14.59 -18.68
N GLN A 810 -26.48 -14.70 -20.01
CA GLN A 810 -25.56 -13.94 -20.86
C GLN A 810 -26.28 -13.36 -22.08
N VAL A 811 -25.68 -12.34 -22.67
CA VAL A 811 -26.10 -11.70 -23.92
C VAL A 811 -24.88 -11.18 -24.66
N LEU A 812 -24.90 -11.26 -25.99
CA LEU A 812 -23.93 -10.61 -26.88
C LEU A 812 -24.54 -9.40 -27.56
N CYS A 813 -23.70 -8.48 -28.01
CA CYS A 813 -24.09 -7.39 -28.88
C CYS A 813 -24.27 -7.84 -30.34
N ARG A 814 -25.03 -7.06 -31.12
CA ARG A 814 -25.26 -7.31 -32.55
C ARG A 814 -24.03 -6.99 -33.40
N GLU A 815 -23.21 -6.07 -32.92
CA GLU A 815 -22.03 -5.57 -33.61
C GLU A 815 -20.88 -6.57 -33.47
N GLY A 816 -20.27 -6.95 -34.59
CA GLY A 816 -18.99 -7.67 -34.63
C GLY A 816 -17.87 -6.68 -34.90
N LEU A 817 -16.98 -6.48 -33.93
CA LEU A 817 -15.93 -5.47 -33.97
C LEU A 817 -14.65 -6.03 -34.62
N THR A 818 -14.07 -5.25 -35.56
CA THR A 818 -12.86 -5.62 -36.33
C THR A 818 -11.81 -4.50 -36.40
N GLY A 819 -12.00 -3.40 -35.67
CA GLY A 819 -11.09 -2.24 -35.63
C GLY A 819 -10.64 -1.91 -34.22
N ARG A 820 -10.20 -0.67 -34.01
CA ARG A 820 -10.00 -0.10 -32.67
C ARG A 820 -11.34 0.34 -32.12
N CYS A 821 -11.80 -0.32 -31.07
CA CYS A 821 -13.11 -0.08 -30.48
C CYS A 821 -12.99 0.00 -28.97
N TYR A 822 -13.64 0.98 -28.38
CA TYR A 822 -13.72 1.18 -26.95
C TYR A 822 -15.19 1.19 -26.53
N TRP A 823 -15.54 0.52 -25.45
CA TRP A 823 -16.87 0.63 -24.86
C TRP A 823 -16.78 0.56 -23.34
N GLU A 824 -17.75 1.19 -22.68
CA GLU A 824 -17.86 1.16 -21.23
C GLU A 824 -19.10 0.38 -20.84
N ALA A 825 -18.99 -0.37 -19.74
CA ALA A 825 -20.09 -1.09 -19.13
C ALA A 825 -20.23 -0.61 -17.69
N GLU A 826 -21.44 -0.14 -17.33
CA GLU A 826 -21.77 0.23 -15.97
C GLU A 826 -22.70 -0.83 -15.35
N TRP A 827 -22.45 -1.21 -14.10
CA TRP A 827 -23.26 -2.21 -13.39
C TRP A 827 -23.55 -1.78 -11.94
N ASP A 828 -24.67 -2.23 -11.41
CA ASP A 828 -25.12 -2.00 -10.04
C ASP A 828 -25.28 -3.29 -9.22
N THR A 829 -24.96 -4.45 -9.83
CA THR A 829 -25.08 -5.78 -9.22
C THR A 829 -23.82 -6.18 -8.44
N ALA A 830 -23.96 -7.19 -7.57
CA ALA A 830 -22.84 -7.71 -6.78
C ALA A 830 -21.74 -8.37 -7.64
N MET A 831 -22.07 -8.96 -8.79
CA MET A 831 -21.11 -9.54 -9.73
C MET A 831 -21.58 -9.39 -11.18
N MET A 832 -20.64 -9.19 -12.11
CA MET A 832 -20.88 -9.04 -13.55
C MET A 832 -19.65 -9.51 -14.34
N TYR A 833 -19.84 -10.21 -15.47
CA TYR A 833 -18.82 -10.46 -16.48
C TYR A 833 -18.98 -9.47 -17.62
N VAL A 834 -17.88 -8.84 -18.00
CA VAL A 834 -17.77 -7.99 -19.19
C VAL A 834 -16.69 -8.58 -20.10
N GLY A 835 -16.96 -8.72 -21.39
CA GLY A 835 -16.00 -9.36 -22.28
C GLY A 835 -16.35 -9.26 -23.75
N ALA A 836 -15.69 -10.08 -24.56
CA ALA A 836 -15.96 -10.22 -25.98
C ALA A 836 -15.80 -11.67 -26.43
N ALA A 837 -16.54 -12.09 -27.46
CA ALA A 837 -16.51 -13.46 -27.96
C ALA A 837 -16.84 -13.56 -29.45
N TYR A 838 -16.51 -14.69 -30.07
CA TYR A 838 -17.00 -15.01 -31.40
C TYR A 838 -18.51 -15.32 -31.38
N ARG A 839 -19.24 -14.83 -32.39
CA ARG A 839 -20.71 -14.91 -32.46
C ARG A 839 -21.26 -16.33 -32.34
N LYS A 840 -20.55 -17.34 -32.83
CA LYS A 840 -20.99 -18.74 -32.88
C LYS A 840 -21.01 -19.46 -31.50
N GLN A 841 -20.87 -18.72 -30.38
CA GLN A 841 -20.77 -19.27 -29.02
C GLN A 841 -22.09 -19.84 -28.47
N GLY A 842 -23.25 -19.38 -28.95
CA GLY A 842 -24.57 -19.58 -28.33
C GLY A 842 -25.05 -21.02 -28.04
N ILE A 843 -24.44 -22.07 -28.60
CA ILE A 843 -24.96 -23.46 -28.56
C ILE A 843 -24.03 -24.49 -27.87
N LYS A 844 -22.78 -24.17 -27.51
CA LYS A 844 -21.86 -25.22 -26.97
C LYS A 844 -22.19 -25.58 -25.50
N GLU A 845 -22.79 -26.76 -25.30
CA GLU A 845 -23.44 -27.22 -24.06
C GLU A 845 -22.56 -27.39 -22.80
N ARG A 846 -21.23 -27.46 -22.89
CA ARG A 846 -20.39 -27.66 -21.70
C ARG A 846 -19.66 -26.42 -21.18
N ASP A 847 -19.37 -25.40 -21.99
CA ASP A 847 -18.54 -24.24 -21.59
C ASP A 847 -18.86 -22.93 -22.34
N CYS A 848 -20.14 -22.54 -22.44
CA CYS A 848 -20.53 -21.30 -23.15
C CYS A 848 -20.34 -20.01 -22.32
N ARG A 849 -19.80 -20.08 -21.09
CA ARG A 849 -19.54 -18.92 -20.22
C ARG A 849 -18.44 -18.01 -20.78
N LEU A 850 -18.66 -16.69 -20.79
CA LEU A 850 -17.69 -15.67 -21.20
C LEU A 850 -16.37 -15.81 -20.42
N GLY A 851 -15.25 -15.96 -21.13
CA GLY A 851 -13.90 -16.10 -20.57
C GLY A 851 -13.50 -17.52 -20.15
N PHE A 852 -14.40 -18.52 -20.27
CA PHE A 852 -14.15 -19.91 -19.87
C PHE A 852 -13.93 -20.87 -21.04
N ASN A 853 -13.69 -20.34 -22.24
CA ASN A 853 -13.35 -21.12 -23.43
C ASN A 853 -12.31 -20.38 -24.29
N ASP A 854 -11.81 -21.06 -25.32
CA ASP A 854 -10.83 -20.59 -26.30
C ASP A 854 -11.39 -19.57 -27.31
N THR A 855 -12.70 -19.29 -27.27
CA THR A 855 -13.41 -18.40 -28.21
C THR A 855 -14.00 -17.15 -27.55
N SER A 856 -13.69 -16.91 -26.27
CA SER A 856 -14.18 -15.77 -25.51
C SER A 856 -13.16 -15.28 -24.48
N TRP A 857 -13.21 -13.99 -24.21
CA TRP A 857 -12.36 -13.28 -23.25
C TRP A 857 -13.26 -12.51 -22.31
N GLY A 858 -13.06 -12.67 -21.01
CA GLY A 858 -13.93 -12.08 -20.00
C GLY A 858 -13.16 -11.44 -18.85
N LEU A 859 -13.80 -10.47 -18.21
CA LEU A 859 -13.40 -9.86 -16.96
C LEU A 859 -14.55 -10.02 -15.97
N LEU A 860 -14.32 -10.79 -14.92
CA LEU A 860 -15.20 -10.87 -13.77
C LEU A 860 -15.03 -9.60 -12.93
N CYS A 861 -16.11 -8.85 -12.75
CA CYS A 861 -16.21 -7.66 -11.90
C CYS A 861 -17.05 -8.02 -10.67
N GLN A 862 -16.52 -7.87 -9.46
CA GLN A 862 -17.23 -8.17 -8.21
C GLN A 862 -17.30 -6.93 -7.33
N TYR A 863 -18.50 -6.61 -6.84
CA TYR A 863 -18.78 -5.58 -5.84
C TYR A 863 -19.05 -6.23 -4.47
N SER A 864 -18.48 -5.67 -3.39
CA SER A 864 -18.71 -6.16 -2.02
C SER A 864 -19.07 -5.01 -1.08
N SER A 865 -20.30 -5.01 -0.57
CA SER A 865 -20.79 -3.99 0.37
C SER A 865 -20.22 -4.13 1.80
N ASN A 866 -19.57 -5.26 2.12
CA ASN A 866 -19.09 -5.61 3.46
C ASN A 866 -17.55 -5.75 3.52
N SER A 867 -16.83 -5.25 2.51
CA SER A 867 -15.37 -5.33 2.36
C SER A 867 -14.77 -3.96 2.05
N LEU A 868 -13.50 -3.75 2.42
CA LEU A 868 -12.76 -2.50 2.16
C LEU A 868 -12.46 -2.26 0.67
N TYR A 869 -12.46 -3.33 -0.15
CA TYR A 869 -12.51 -3.23 -1.61
C TYR A 869 -13.96 -3.23 -2.06
N ARG A 870 -14.42 -2.06 -2.50
CA ARG A 870 -15.74 -1.97 -3.11
C ARG A 870 -15.79 -2.77 -4.41
N HIS A 871 -14.68 -2.86 -5.16
CA HIS A 871 -14.63 -3.57 -6.44
C HIS A 871 -13.38 -4.45 -6.60
N SER A 872 -13.54 -5.60 -7.24
CA SER A 872 -12.43 -6.49 -7.61
C SER A 872 -12.63 -7.16 -8.97
N TYR A 873 -11.54 -7.41 -9.68
CA TYR A 873 -11.52 -7.80 -11.09
C TYR A 873 -10.63 -9.01 -11.34
N THR A 874 -11.12 -9.97 -12.11
CA THR A 874 -10.35 -11.16 -12.52
C THR A 874 -10.55 -11.40 -14.01
N ALA A 875 -9.50 -11.32 -14.81
CA ALA A 875 -9.58 -11.60 -16.23
C ALA A 875 -9.49 -13.11 -16.48
N SER A 876 -10.27 -13.65 -17.42
CA SER A 876 -10.26 -15.06 -17.76
C SER A 876 -10.36 -15.31 -19.27
N HIS A 877 -9.61 -16.32 -19.72
CA HIS A 877 -9.66 -16.90 -21.06
C HIS A 877 -9.27 -18.38 -21.00
N ASP A 878 -9.96 -19.25 -21.74
CA ASP A 878 -9.66 -20.69 -21.79
C ASP A 878 -9.49 -21.35 -20.41
N ARG A 879 -10.40 -21.01 -19.48
CA ARG A 879 -10.41 -21.48 -18.07
C ARG A 879 -9.14 -21.13 -17.27
N LYS A 880 -8.31 -20.21 -17.78
CA LYS A 880 -7.18 -19.62 -17.06
C LYS A 880 -7.58 -18.24 -16.58
N ALA A 881 -7.41 -18.00 -15.28
CA ALA A 881 -7.69 -16.72 -14.66
C ALA A 881 -6.37 -15.97 -14.38
N SER A 882 -6.40 -14.64 -14.55
CA SER A 882 -5.33 -13.75 -14.12
C SER A 882 -5.33 -13.62 -12.58
N PRO A 883 -4.25 -13.09 -11.99
CA PRO A 883 -4.29 -12.58 -10.62
C PRO A 883 -5.44 -11.57 -10.44
N LYS A 884 -6.02 -11.56 -9.24
CA LYS A 884 -7.16 -10.70 -8.89
C LYS A 884 -6.67 -9.28 -8.63
N VAL A 885 -7.26 -8.29 -9.29
CA VAL A 885 -6.98 -6.86 -9.12
C VAL A 885 -8.07 -6.25 -8.24
N SER A 886 -7.73 -5.61 -7.13
CA SER A 886 -8.71 -5.00 -6.20
C SER A 886 -8.51 -3.50 -6.10
N LEU A 887 -9.60 -2.72 -6.13
CA LEU A 887 -9.57 -1.25 -6.07
C LEU A 887 -10.37 -0.74 -4.87
N THR A 888 -9.88 0.32 -4.21
CA THR A 888 -10.44 0.91 -2.98
C THR A 888 -11.51 1.97 -3.21
N PHE A 889 -11.72 2.41 -4.46
CA PHE A 889 -12.71 3.41 -4.84
C PHE A 889 -13.93 2.80 -5.57
N ASP A 890 -15.05 3.54 -5.63
CA ASP A 890 -16.23 3.13 -6.39
C ASP A 890 -15.93 3.21 -7.89
N CYS A 891 -15.96 2.04 -8.54
CA CYS A 891 -15.76 1.91 -9.96
C CYS A 891 -16.72 0.87 -10.51
N ASN A 892 -17.99 1.24 -10.52
CA ASN A 892 -19.08 0.49 -11.14
C ASN A 892 -19.01 0.52 -12.67
N ARG A 893 -17.89 0.97 -13.26
CA ARG A 893 -17.74 1.16 -14.69
C ARG A 893 -16.40 0.62 -15.20
N VAL A 894 -16.47 -0.25 -16.19
CA VAL A 894 -15.30 -0.87 -16.83
C VAL A 894 -15.25 -0.46 -18.28
N GLY A 895 -14.08 0.00 -18.71
CA GLY A 895 -13.75 0.27 -20.10
C GLY A 895 -13.09 -0.95 -20.73
N VAL A 896 -13.51 -1.31 -21.92
CA VAL A 896 -12.90 -2.37 -22.72
C VAL A 896 -12.38 -1.75 -24.01
N PHE A 897 -11.12 -2.00 -24.33
CA PHE A 897 -10.48 -1.55 -25.57
C PHE A 897 -10.03 -2.75 -26.39
N LEU A 898 -10.59 -2.89 -27.57
CA LEU A 898 -10.18 -3.85 -28.58
C LEU A 898 -9.31 -3.12 -29.61
N ASP A 899 -8.07 -3.55 -29.78
CA ASP A 899 -7.28 -3.27 -30.98
C ASP A 899 -7.21 -4.55 -31.81
N TRP A 900 -8.22 -4.75 -32.66
CA TRP A 900 -8.35 -5.97 -33.45
C TRP A 900 -7.17 -6.17 -34.43
N PRO A 901 -6.68 -5.14 -35.15
CA PRO A 901 -5.48 -5.26 -35.98
C PRO A 901 -4.21 -5.65 -35.21
N ALA A 902 -4.00 -5.07 -34.01
CA ALA A 902 -2.86 -5.41 -33.17
C ALA A 902 -3.03 -6.76 -32.42
N GLY A 903 -4.24 -7.32 -32.43
CA GLY A 903 -4.56 -8.55 -31.71
C GLY A 903 -4.55 -8.37 -30.20
N THR A 904 -5.04 -7.23 -29.69
CA THR A 904 -5.11 -6.98 -28.24
C THR A 904 -6.51 -6.66 -27.76
N LEU A 905 -6.86 -7.14 -26.56
CA LEU A 905 -8.10 -6.81 -25.86
C LEU A 905 -7.76 -6.43 -24.42
N SER A 906 -7.94 -5.15 -24.08
CA SER A 906 -7.54 -4.55 -22.82
C SER A 906 -8.74 -4.12 -21.99
N PHE A 907 -8.63 -4.25 -20.68
CA PHE A 907 -9.65 -3.90 -19.70
C PHE A 907 -9.14 -2.81 -18.77
N TYR A 908 -10.02 -1.86 -18.43
CA TYR A 908 -9.73 -0.70 -17.60
C TYR A 908 -10.85 -0.48 -16.58
N SER A 909 -10.46 -0.08 -15.38
CA SER A 909 -11.37 0.53 -14.41
C SER A 909 -11.51 2.01 -14.74
N VAL A 910 -12.75 2.54 -14.74
CA VAL A 910 -13.06 3.93 -15.07
C VAL A 910 -13.51 4.68 -13.82
N SER A 911 -12.70 5.61 -13.31
CA SER A 911 -13.04 6.46 -12.16
C SER A 911 -12.72 7.93 -12.44
N SER A 912 -13.71 8.83 -12.31
CA SER A 912 -13.53 10.28 -12.51
C SER A 912 -12.72 10.64 -13.77
N ASP A 913 -13.06 10.00 -14.90
CA ASP A 913 -12.38 10.09 -16.20
C ASP A 913 -10.93 9.57 -16.28
N THR A 914 -10.40 8.98 -15.21
CA THR A 914 -9.13 8.26 -15.21
C THR A 914 -9.34 6.79 -15.55
N LEU A 915 -8.58 6.28 -16.52
CA LEU A 915 -8.53 4.86 -16.88
C LEU A 915 -7.37 4.17 -16.14
N THR A 916 -7.71 3.23 -15.27
CA THR A 916 -6.74 2.37 -14.59
C THR A 916 -6.69 1.03 -15.33
N HIS A 917 -5.55 0.69 -15.91
CA HIS A 917 -5.37 -0.60 -16.59
C HIS A 917 -5.56 -1.77 -15.63
N LEU A 918 -6.33 -2.77 -16.06
CA LEU A 918 -6.60 -3.99 -15.29
C LEU A 918 -5.89 -5.20 -15.91
N HIS A 919 -6.06 -5.42 -17.22
CA HIS A 919 -5.49 -6.58 -17.92
C HIS A 919 -5.49 -6.40 -19.43
N THR A 920 -4.56 -7.04 -20.15
CA THR A 920 -4.55 -7.10 -21.62
C THR A 920 -4.33 -8.53 -22.11
N PHE A 921 -5.25 -9.04 -22.91
CA PHE A 921 -5.07 -10.26 -23.70
C PHE A 921 -4.38 -9.95 -25.02
N HIS A 922 -3.49 -10.85 -25.43
CA HIS A 922 -2.84 -10.82 -26.74
C HIS A 922 -3.27 -12.07 -27.52
N HIS A 923 -3.95 -11.88 -28.64
CA HIS A 923 -4.46 -12.96 -29.47
C HIS A 923 -4.60 -12.53 -30.93
N LYS A 924 -4.26 -13.41 -31.87
CA LYS A 924 -4.56 -13.19 -33.29
C LYS A 924 -6.04 -13.48 -33.55
N PHE A 925 -6.88 -12.45 -33.56
CA PHE A 925 -8.32 -12.62 -33.80
C PHE A 925 -8.58 -13.04 -35.26
N THR A 926 -9.42 -14.05 -35.46
CA THR A 926 -9.71 -14.62 -36.79
C THR A 926 -11.11 -14.28 -37.31
N GLU A 927 -11.99 -13.86 -36.42
CA GLU A 927 -13.37 -13.45 -36.72
C GLU A 927 -13.69 -12.14 -35.96
N PRO A 928 -14.74 -11.40 -36.34
CA PRO A 928 -15.21 -10.24 -35.58
C PRO A 928 -15.59 -10.61 -34.14
N LEU A 929 -15.20 -9.79 -33.18
CA LEU A 929 -15.55 -10.00 -31.77
C LEU A 929 -16.84 -9.27 -31.40
N CYS A 930 -17.78 -9.99 -30.81
CA CYS A 930 -19.02 -9.43 -30.29
C CYS A 930 -18.83 -9.14 -28.80
N PRO A 931 -19.00 -7.89 -28.34
CA PRO A 931 -19.07 -7.57 -26.91
C PRO A 931 -20.13 -8.40 -26.21
N GLY A 932 -19.88 -8.78 -24.96
CA GLY A 932 -20.73 -9.67 -24.20
C GLY A 932 -20.79 -9.33 -22.72
N TYR A 933 -21.95 -9.60 -22.13
CA TYR A 933 -22.25 -9.32 -20.72
C TYR A 933 -22.94 -10.50 -20.08
N SER A 934 -22.63 -10.77 -18.81
CA SER A 934 -23.26 -11.85 -18.05
C SER A 934 -23.34 -11.55 -16.57
N ARG A 935 -24.45 -11.93 -15.93
CA ARG A 935 -24.56 -11.88 -14.47
C ARG A 935 -24.09 -13.20 -13.86
N GLU A 936 -23.40 -13.10 -12.73
CA GLU A 936 -23.15 -14.24 -11.84
C GLU A 936 -23.99 -14.02 -10.58
N ASP A 937 -25.20 -14.60 -10.55
CA ASP A 937 -25.86 -14.79 -9.26
C ASP A 937 -25.15 -15.92 -8.52
N GLY A 938 -25.03 -15.75 -7.20
CA GLY A 938 -24.42 -16.69 -6.27
C GLY A 938 -25.13 -18.04 -6.16
N HIS A 939 -25.59 -18.61 -7.27
CA HIS A 939 -25.38 -20.03 -7.49
C HIS A 939 -23.87 -20.25 -7.56
N HIS A 940 -23.27 -20.32 -6.37
CA HIS A 940 -22.41 -21.47 -6.16
C HIS A 940 -23.12 -22.65 -6.85
N GLU A 941 -22.55 -23.15 -7.94
CA GLU A 941 -22.33 -24.59 -7.94
C GLU A 941 -21.78 -24.85 -6.55
N GLN A 942 -22.65 -25.30 -5.64
CA GLN A 942 -22.21 -25.94 -4.43
C GLN A 942 -21.31 -27.03 -4.96
N ARG A 943 -20.00 -26.76 -5.02
CA ARG A 943 -19.03 -27.83 -4.84
C ARG A 943 -19.43 -28.38 -3.50
N GLY A 944 -20.14 -29.50 -3.57
CA GLY A 944 -20.88 -30.09 -2.47
C GLY A 944 -20.06 -30.01 -1.21
N SER A 945 -20.67 -29.49 -0.14
CA SER A 945 -20.07 -29.55 1.18
C SER A 945 -19.55 -30.97 1.39
N THR A 946 -18.24 -31.13 1.52
CA THR A 946 -17.66 -32.45 1.73
C THR A 946 -17.90 -32.84 3.18
N VAL A 947 -18.62 -33.93 3.36
CA VAL A 947 -18.83 -34.58 4.65
C VAL A 947 -17.96 -35.83 4.72
N TYR A 948 -17.68 -36.30 5.93
CA TYR A 948 -17.01 -37.58 6.12
C TYR A 948 -17.84 -38.48 7.04
N GLY A 949 -17.78 -39.80 6.82
CA GLY A 949 -18.46 -40.76 7.67
C GLY A 949 -17.92 -40.72 9.11
N LEU A 950 -18.79 -40.61 10.11
CA LEU A 950 -18.42 -40.78 11.53
C LEU A 950 -18.42 -42.25 11.96
N TRP A 951 -19.12 -43.11 11.21
CA TRP A 951 -19.27 -44.54 11.46
C TRP A 951 -19.46 -45.27 10.13
N ASP A 952 -19.16 -46.57 10.10
CA ASP A 952 -19.44 -47.43 8.94
C ASP A 952 -20.97 -47.56 8.71
N HIS A 953 -21.39 -47.47 7.45
CA HIS A 953 -22.77 -47.62 7.00
C HIS A 953 -22.83 -48.50 5.75
N GLU A 954 -23.62 -49.57 5.81
CA GLU A 954 -23.97 -50.41 4.65
C GLU A 954 -25.38 -50.05 4.18
N ALA A 955 -25.54 -49.90 2.86
CA ALA A 955 -26.79 -49.52 2.22
C ALA A 955 -27.83 -50.63 2.36
N GLU A 956 -29.03 -50.28 2.83
CA GLU A 956 -30.13 -51.25 2.99
C GLU A 956 -31.05 -51.29 1.75
N THR A 957 -30.98 -50.26 0.90
CA THR A 957 -31.77 -50.12 -0.33
C THR A 957 -30.89 -49.79 -1.55
N GLU A 958 -31.38 -50.03 -2.77
CA GLU A 958 -30.60 -49.78 -4.01
C GLU A 958 -30.27 -48.30 -4.25
N ASP A 959 -31.02 -47.39 -3.61
CA ASP A 959 -30.84 -45.94 -3.73
C ASP A 959 -29.95 -45.36 -2.61
N GLU A 960 -29.47 -46.17 -1.66
CA GLU A 960 -28.59 -45.77 -0.56
C GLU A 960 -27.10 -46.00 -0.87
N LEU A 961 -26.24 -45.15 -0.32
CA LEU A 961 -24.79 -45.21 -0.53
C LEU A 961 -24.09 -45.80 0.71
N SER A 962 -23.34 -46.89 0.53
CA SER A 962 -22.48 -47.44 1.59
C SER A 962 -21.17 -46.65 1.73
N PHE A 963 -20.73 -46.38 2.96
CA PHE A 963 -19.48 -45.67 3.25
C PHE A 963 -18.88 -46.13 4.58
N LYS A 964 -17.57 -45.92 4.78
CA LYS A 964 -16.86 -46.22 6.02
C LYS A 964 -16.55 -44.97 6.84
N GLU A 965 -16.19 -45.16 8.10
CA GLU A 965 -15.65 -44.10 8.95
C GLU A 965 -14.44 -43.42 8.25
N GLU A 966 -14.43 -42.08 8.25
CA GLU A 966 -13.49 -41.19 7.55
C GLU A 966 -13.59 -41.12 6.00
N ASP A 967 -14.51 -41.84 5.35
CA ASP A 967 -14.71 -41.70 3.89
C ASP A 967 -15.32 -40.33 3.55
N PHE A 968 -14.70 -39.62 2.60
CA PHE A 968 -15.17 -38.31 2.15
C PHE A 968 -16.23 -38.44 1.06
N MET A 969 -17.37 -37.78 1.27
CA MET A 969 -18.51 -37.77 0.34
C MET A 969 -18.87 -36.32 -0.02
N THR A 970 -19.19 -36.10 -1.29
CA THR A 970 -19.60 -34.79 -1.80
C THR A 970 -21.11 -34.72 -1.91
N ILE A 971 -21.74 -33.81 -1.17
CA ILE A 971 -23.20 -33.66 -1.20
C ILE A 971 -23.64 -33.00 -2.50
N LEU A 972 -24.51 -33.66 -3.25
CA LEU A 972 -25.04 -33.20 -4.52
C LEU A 972 -26.39 -32.48 -4.35
N CYS A 973 -27.22 -32.89 -3.39
CA CYS A 973 -28.48 -32.22 -3.04
C CYS A 973 -28.82 -32.40 -1.55
N MET A 974 -29.23 -31.31 -0.88
CA MET A 974 -29.55 -31.31 0.56
C MET A 974 -31.05 -31.36 0.89
N GLU A 975 -31.95 -31.21 -0.08
CA GLU A 975 -33.40 -31.17 0.16
C GLU A 975 -34.19 -31.75 -1.03
N ASP A 976 -34.95 -32.82 -0.79
CA ASP A 976 -36.15 -33.12 -1.58
C ASP A 976 -37.38 -32.94 -0.67
N GLN A 977 -38.53 -32.51 -1.23
CA GLN A 977 -39.67 -31.94 -0.48
C GLN A 977 -40.49 -32.94 0.36
N GLY A 978 -39.85 -33.75 1.19
CA GLY A 978 -40.51 -34.69 2.10
C GLY A 978 -39.62 -35.33 3.18
N GLU A 979 -38.30 -35.33 3.03
CA GLU A 979 -37.40 -36.08 3.93
C GLU A 979 -36.22 -35.24 4.42
N THR A 980 -36.21 -34.92 5.73
CA THR A 980 -35.21 -34.05 6.37
C THR A 980 -34.02 -34.79 6.98
N ARG A 981 -33.92 -36.11 6.75
CA ARG A 981 -32.94 -36.99 7.42
C ARG A 981 -31.91 -37.65 6.49
N TRP A 982 -32.02 -37.42 5.18
CA TRP A 982 -31.18 -38.03 4.16
C TRP A 982 -30.70 -36.97 3.17
N TRP A 983 -29.47 -37.13 2.67
CA TRP A 983 -28.86 -36.26 1.67
C TRP A 983 -28.44 -37.08 0.45
N TRP A 984 -28.54 -36.51 -0.76
CA TRP A 984 -28.03 -37.15 -1.97
C TRP A 984 -26.55 -36.80 -2.15
N ALA A 985 -25.68 -37.80 -2.23
CA ALA A 985 -24.23 -37.60 -2.25
C ALA A 985 -23.52 -38.55 -3.21
N CYS A 986 -22.27 -38.21 -3.57
CA CYS A 986 -21.39 -39.04 -4.36
C CYS A 986 -20.11 -39.40 -3.59
N CYS A 987 -19.70 -40.67 -3.69
CA CYS A 987 -18.40 -41.17 -3.25
C CYS A 987 -17.57 -41.53 -4.49
N ASP A 988 -16.41 -40.89 -4.65
CA ASP A 988 -15.46 -41.02 -5.76
C ASP A 988 -16.06 -41.26 -7.16
N LYS A 989 -16.40 -40.13 -7.80
CA LYS A 989 -16.66 -39.88 -9.24
C LYS A 989 -17.66 -40.73 -10.03
N ASP A 990 -18.16 -41.88 -9.56
CA ASP A 990 -19.08 -42.70 -10.37
C ASP A 990 -20.17 -43.47 -9.58
N LYS A 991 -20.37 -43.20 -8.27
CA LYS A 991 -21.52 -43.74 -7.51
C LYS A 991 -22.23 -42.66 -6.70
N GLU A 992 -23.54 -42.55 -6.91
CA GLU A 992 -24.43 -41.61 -6.22
C GLU A 992 -25.52 -42.39 -5.45
N GLY A 993 -25.95 -41.85 -4.31
CA GLY A 993 -26.99 -42.45 -3.48
C GLY A 993 -27.33 -41.59 -2.26
N TYR A 994 -28.38 -41.96 -1.54
CA TYR A 994 -28.78 -41.33 -0.28
C TYR A 994 -27.84 -41.73 0.87
N ILE A 995 -27.49 -40.75 1.71
CA ILE A 995 -26.72 -40.94 2.94
C ILE A 995 -27.47 -40.38 4.16
N PRO A 996 -27.46 -41.06 5.32
CA PRO A 996 -28.20 -40.64 6.51
C PRO A 996 -27.43 -39.55 7.30
N LEU A 997 -28.13 -38.48 7.66
CA LEU A 997 -27.53 -37.28 8.25
C LEU A 997 -26.85 -37.51 9.61
N ASN A 998 -27.37 -38.45 10.39
CA ASN A 998 -26.92 -38.72 11.76
C ASN A 998 -25.59 -39.50 11.86
N LEU A 999 -25.01 -39.90 10.73
CA LEU A 999 -23.75 -40.65 10.65
C LEU A 999 -22.61 -39.85 10.01
N LEU A 1000 -22.74 -38.51 9.89
CA LEU A 1000 -21.83 -37.65 9.14
C LEU A 1000 -21.19 -36.54 9.98
N GLY A 1001 -19.89 -36.29 9.76
CA GLY A 1001 -19.12 -35.18 10.30
C GLY A 1001 -18.87 -34.09 9.24
N VAL A 1002 -18.82 -32.82 9.65
CA VAL A 1002 -18.67 -31.67 8.72
C VAL A 1002 -17.31 -31.01 8.89
N SER A 1003 -16.59 -30.74 7.80
CA SER A 1003 -15.28 -30.06 7.86
C SER A 1003 -15.39 -28.57 8.23
N LEU A 1004 -14.35 -28.02 8.88
CA LEU A 1004 -14.34 -26.75 9.64
C LEU A 1004 -14.84 -25.49 8.92
N TRP A 1005 -14.97 -25.49 7.58
CA TRP A 1005 -15.48 -24.34 6.82
C TRP A 1005 -17.02 -24.24 6.78
N ALA A 1006 -17.74 -25.33 7.05
CA ALA A 1006 -19.21 -25.33 7.07
C ALA A 1006 -19.81 -25.01 8.45
N ALA A 1007 -19.02 -25.10 9.54
CA ALA A 1007 -19.47 -24.74 10.89
C ALA A 1007 -19.86 -23.25 11.00
N VAL A 1008 -19.25 -22.38 10.20
CA VAL A 1008 -19.56 -20.95 10.13
C VAL A 1008 -20.93 -20.71 9.48
N ALA A 1009 -21.29 -21.50 8.48
CA ALA A 1009 -22.63 -21.47 7.86
C ALA A 1009 -23.70 -22.04 8.79
N TYR A 1010 -23.41 -23.13 9.51
CA TYR A 1010 -24.31 -23.73 10.50
C TYR A 1010 -24.63 -22.77 11.66
N TRP A 1011 -23.66 -21.97 12.09
CA TRP A 1011 -23.83 -20.96 13.14
C TRP A 1011 -24.69 -19.75 12.68
N LEU A 1012 -24.64 -19.40 11.39
CA LEU A 1012 -25.46 -18.34 10.79
C LEU A 1012 -26.95 -18.77 10.65
N VAL A 1013 -27.20 -20.04 10.30
CA VAL A 1013 -28.57 -20.59 10.17
C VAL A 1013 -29.28 -20.71 11.53
N LEU A 1014 -28.57 -21.10 12.60
CA LEU A 1014 -29.12 -21.14 13.96
C LEU A 1014 -29.54 -19.75 14.48
N ARG A 1015 -28.88 -18.68 14.03
CA ARG A 1015 -29.20 -17.30 14.42
C ARG A 1015 -30.47 -16.77 13.76
N THR A 1016 -30.81 -17.27 12.56
CA THR A 1016 -32.07 -16.96 11.87
C THR A 1016 -33.25 -17.81 12.37
N CYS A 1017 -33.02 -19.04 12.81
CA CYS A 1017 -34.08 -19.90 13.36
C CYS A 1017 -34.51 -19.52 14.79
N ASN A 1018 -33.59 -19.00 15.62
CA ASN A 1018 -33.90 -18.58 17.01
C ASN A 1018 -34.73 -17.27 17.13
N ARG A 1019 -35.11 -16.62 16.02
CA ARG A 1019 -36.06 -15.49 16.02
C ARG A 1019 -37.51 -15.87 15.76
N ARG A 1020 -37.83 -17.15 15.48
CA ARG A 1020 -39.21 -17.62 15.23
C ARG A 1020 -39.81 -18.53 16.31
N LEU A 1021 -39.08 -18.85 17.39
CA LEU A 1021 -39.57 -19.69 18.49
C LEU A 1021 -39.45 -18.98 19.85
N ALA A 1022 -40.08 -17.82 19.97
CA ALA A 1022 -40.47 -17.28 21.27
C ALA A 1022 -41.93 -17.68 21.51
N GLY A 1023 -42.16 -18.89 22.03
CA GLY A 1023 -43.54 -19.33 22.22
C GLY A 1023 -43.84 -20.74 22.72
N SER A 1024 -42.94 -21.46 23.40
CA SER A 1024 -43.31 -22.57 24.32
C SER A 1024 -42.08 -23.19 24.98
N LYS A 1025 -42.27 -23.65 26.22
CA LYS A 1025 -41.24 -24.20 27.13
C LYS A 1025 -40.69 -25.57 26.68
N PRO A 1026 -39.51 -25.97 27.19
CA PRO A 1026 -38.79 -27.17 26.77
C PRO A 1026 -39.27 -28.41 27.53
N ASP A 1027 -39.26 -29.58 26.88
CA ASP A 1027 -39.06 -30.86 27.55
C ASP A 1027 -38.39 -31.87 26.59
N GLN A 1028 -37.27 -32.41 27.10
CA GLN A 1028 -36.41 -33.52 26.67
C GLN A 1028 -35.58 -33.41 25.39
#